data_AF-A0A1H8AYK0-F1
#
_entry.id   AF-A0A1H8AYK0-F1
#
_cell.length_a   1.000
_cell.length_b   1.000
_cell.length_c   1.000
_cell.angle_alpha   90.00
_cell.angle_beta   90.00
_cell.angle_gamma   90.00
#
_symmetry.space_group_name_H-M   'P 1'
#
loop_
_entity.id
_entity.type
_entity.pdbx_description
1 polymer ?
#
loop_
_entity_poly.entity_id
_entity_poly.type
_entity_poly.pdbx_seq_one_letter_code
_entity_poly.pdbx_strand_id
1 'polypeptide(L)'
;MSYPPYGPNPQQPPRGYPPQPAGPQPPYGAPQPPQGPNPYGPPQPGRQYPPQPGRPQPQPGPQYPPRPPQPGPQYPPQGPGPYGPPQPGPRPPQGPPQPPQGPNPYGPPQGPPPQQQPPYGPPGGPGRPGGFGGPGGPGGPSGPLGGSGGSGGSGGGTPRRSGRGKMIGAIAVVLAVTVTVVVVVTHGGSSKNGKTSSDSASGGTMAAPANGHSWTPPAWANPANDIGPANPKTVVTGQVWFAKAKPQNMAQYAQEVGTPGDPNYHKFLTSDAFSSTFSTGQGAGQAVTAWVQQDGMKIVNQDSESITVSTTIAKVEDALKVQIHRYKHDGRVDIAPTTQPQYPANVGDYVSAVTGLTTSSPVGRASMWVGADNPLCSRYYGQRPSGLPAGPDGASSQLLCGYTAQQLRTAYGATASGMTGQGVTIAVVDAYASPTIVADVNRWSREMGLPELKQGQFKQYVPQFYDPAKTSASDAAGWWGEETLDIEAVHAMAPDAKIVYYGSPSTDTADFYQSFQKIISGQTADIVSNSWSGPELGTDQSAVAAGQQIYQQGAVEGINFNFSTGDNGDFTVGDKQKMPNPSVGYPASDPWVTGVGGTSLGTDASGAYKWETGWGSMDYPGNGNGWSAQGQFDGAGGGGVSVMFQQPPYQVGVVPDALAKPDGQSHRVLPDVSMDADLYTGMDVGMTVGNAVARPSADGGVTYALAGGSWKDEPVGGTSLACPLFSGMEALAVQSGGSPLGFANPVLYKQYNSSSFHDVMPNPAALGGHEPSFAFDTNQGPILVREDQNTSLKTTQGFDDITGIGSPAQAFITWFKDHPNGQ
;
A
#
# COMPACT_ATOMS: atom_id res chain seq x y z
N MET A 1 -6.35 -1.62 -18.27
CA MET A 1 -6.52 -2.22 -19.62
C MET A 1 -6.00 -3.64 -19.56
N SER A 2 -6.58 -4.57 -20.33
CA SER A 2 -6.28 -6.00 -20.20
C SER A 2 -5.07 -6.42 -21.05
N TYR A 3 -4.12 -7.15 -20.47
CA TYR A 3 -3.16 -7.93 -21.25
C TYR A 3 -3.90 -9.11 -21.93
N PRO A 4 -3.70 -9.35 -23.24
CA PRO A 4 -4.35 -10.46 -23.94
C PRO A 4 -3.60 -11.79 -23.72
N PRO A 5 -4.30 -12.94 -23.72
CA PRO A 5 -3.66 -14.24 -23.63
C PRO A 5 -2.85 -14.58 -24.89
N TYR A 6 -1.72 -15.26 -24.71
CA TYR A 6 -0.84 -15.69 -25.80
C TYR A 6 -1.52 -16.62 -26.80
N GLY A 7 -1.45 -16.28 -28.09
CA GLY A 7 -1.79 -17.15 -29.21
C GLY A 7 -0.55 -17.51 -30.04
N PRO A 8 -0.37 -18.78 -30.48
CA PRO A 8 0.82 -19.19 -31.22
C PRO A 8 0.83 -18.67 -32.67
N ASN A 9 1.96 -18.10 -33.10
CA ASN A 9 2.16 -17.60 -34.46
C ASN A 9 2.55 -18.74 -35.44
N PRO A 10 2.27 -18.65 -36.76
CA PRO A 10 2.35 -19.79 -37.67
C PRO A 10 3.76 -20.05 -38.24
N GLN A 11 3.96 -21.28 -38.73
CA GLN A 11 5.22 -21.75 -39.33
C GLN A 11 5.40 -21.33 -40.81
N GLN A 12 6.65 -21.35 -41.29
CA GLN A 12 7.04 -20.91 -42.63
C GLN A 12 6.79 -21.96 -43.74
N PRO A 13 6.69 -21.54 -45.03
CA PRO A 13 6.38 -22.41 -46.17
C PRO A 13 7.61 -22.93 -46.95
N PRO A 14 7.47 -24.01 -47.77
CA PRO A 14 8.46 -24.44 -48.75
C PRO A 14 8.44 -23.62 -50.07
N ARG A 15 9.50 -23.74 -50.88
CA ARG A 15 9.82 -22.93 -52.09
C ARG A 15 9.11 -23.43 -53.37
N GLY A 16 8.86 -22.56 -54.38
CA GLY A 16 8.16 -23.01 -55.62
C GLY A 16 8.12 -22.21 -56.95
N TYR A 17 8.64 -20.98 -57.10
CA TYR A 17 8.74 -20.25 -58.41
C TYR A 17 7.38 -19.88 -59.13
N PRO A 18 7.34 -19.06 -60.24
CA PRO A 18 6.31 -18.00 -60.44
C PRO A 18 5.69 -18.01 -61.89
N PRO A 19 5.14 -16.92 -62.51
CA PRO A 19 4.87 -15.53 -62.08
C PRO A 19 3.52 -14.87 -62.54
N GLN A 20 3.42 -13.55 -62.32
CA GLN A 20 2.68 -12.51 -63.11
C GLN A 20 1.20 -12.15 -62.71
N PRO A 21 0.71 -10.91 -63.00
CA PRO A 21 0.36 -9.99 -61.89
C PRO A 21 -0.90 -9.07 -62.07
N ALA A 22 -1.06 -8.12 -61.12
CA ALA A 22 -2.02 -6.99 -61.07
C ALA A 22 -3.50 -7.34 -60.74
N GLY A 23 -4.32 -6.47 -60.13
CA GLY A 23 -4.17 -5.07 -59.70
C GLY A 23 -5.04 -4.71 -58.46
N PRO A 24 -5.24 -3.41 -58.12
CA PRO A 24 -5.68 -2.99 -56.77
C PRO A 24 -7.19 -2.75 -56.52
N GLN A 25 -7.53 -2.71 -55.22
CA GLN A 25 -8.62 -2.07 -54.41
C GLN A 25 -9.53 -0.97 -55.04
N PRO A 26 -10.68 -0.52 -54.41
CA PRO A 26 -11.25 -0.77 -53.05
C PRO A 26 -12.78 -1.14 -53.05
N PRO A 27 -13.73 -0.53 -52.26
CA PRO A 27 -14.08 -0.84 -50.86
C PRO A 27 -15.57 -1.22 -50.53
N TYR A 28 -15.77 -1.76 -49.32
CA TYR A 28 -16.97 -1.74 -48.41
C TYR A 28 -18.43 -1.78 -48.94
N GLY A 29 -19.19 -2.79 -48.47
CA GLY A 29 -20.67 -2.82 -48.47
C GLY A 29 -21.27 -4.10 -47.86
N ALA A 30 -22.45 -4.00 -47.23
CA ALA A 30 -23.25 -5.10 -46.63
C ALA A 30 -24.77 -4.81 -46.85
N PRO A 31 -25.78 -5.64 -46.43
CA PRO A 31 -25.77 -6.95 -45.75
C PRO A 31 -26.77 -8.01 -46.33
N GLN A 32 -26.98 -9.14 -45.61
CA GLN A 32 -28.10 -10.15 -45.72
C GLN A 32 -28.15 -11.05 -47.00
N PRO A 33 -29.03 -12.08 -47.07
CA PRO A 33 -29.37 -13.16 -46.11
C PRO A 33 -29.27 -14.59 -46.74
N PRO A 34 -29.43 -15.71 -46.00
CA PRO A 34 -29.22 -17.07 -46.53
C PRO A 34 -30.42 -17.72 -47.23
N GLN A 35 -30.16 -18.70 -48.12
CA GLN A 35 -31.15 -19.63 -48.69
C GLN A 35 -30.59 -21.07 -48.75
N GLY A 36 -31.46 -22.08 -48.57
CA GLY A 36 -31.16 -23.51 -48.81
C GLY A 36 -31.42 -23.94 -50.27
N PRO A 37 -31.49 -25.26 -50.58
CA PRO A 37 -32.43 -26.18 -49.92
C PRO A 37 -31.94 -27.62 -49.64
N ASN A 38 -32.85 -28.41 -49.06
CA ASN A 38 -32.82 -29.86 -48.73
C ASN A 38 -33.07 -30.74 -50.00
N PRO A 39 -33.11 -32.11 -50.03
CA PRO A 39 -33.91 -32.98 -49.12
C PRO A 39 -33.38 -34.40 -48.76
N TYR A 40 -33.95 -35.02 -47.70
CA TYR A 40 -34.77 -36.26 -47.71
C TYR A 40 -35.33 -36.57 -46.29
N GLY A 41 -36.46 -37.30 -46.18
CA GLY A 41 -37.23 -37.59 -44.93
C GLY A 41 -38.51 -38.40 -45.27
N PRO A 42 -39.63 -38.41 -44.50
CA PRO A 42 -39.96 -37.88 -43.14
C PRO A 42 -40.13 -39.09 -42.15
N PRO A 43 -41.18 -39.36 -41.30
CA PRO A 43 -42.31 -38.63 -40.64
C PRO A 43 -42.03 -38.32 -39.13
N GLN A 44 -42.83 -37.71 -38.23
CA GLN A 44 -44.28 -37.36 -38.04
C GLN A 44 -45.20 -38.45 -37.40
N PRO A 45 -46.29 -38.14 -36.62
CA PRO A 45 -46.83 -36.81 -36.25
C PRO A 45 -47.27 -36.52 -34.77
N GLY A 46 -47.25 -35.23 -34.39
CA GLY A 46 -48.31 -34.54 -33.59
C GLY A 46 -48.23 -34.50 -32.04
N ARG A 47 -48.87 -33.54 -31.32
CA ARG A 47 -49.24 -32.12 -31.58
C ARG A 47 -49.65 -31.40 -30.25
N GLN A 48 -49.85 -30.08 -30.24
CA GLN A 48 -49.93 -29.21 -29.04
C GLN A 48 -51.36 -28.88 -28.54
N TYR A 49 -51.50 -28.37 -27.30
CA TYR A 49 -52.63 -27.53 -26.81
C TYR A 49 -52.16 -26.44 -25.79
N PRO A 50 -52.93 -25.34 -25.55
CA PRO A 50 -52.51 -24.12 -24.83
C PRO A 50 -53.13 -23.93 -23.40
N PRO A 51 -52.74 -22.89 -22.63
CA PRO A 51 -53.16 -22.72 -21.21
C PRO A 51 -54.32 -21.72 -20.94
N GLN A 52 -55.20 -22.04 -19.98
CA GLN A 52 -56.16 -21.15 -19.25
C GLN A 52 -56.46 -21.73 -17.82
N PRO A 53 -57.42 -21.26 -16.97
CA PRO A 53 -57.13 -20.24 -15.94
C PRO A 53 -57.71 -20.43 -14.50
N GLY A 54 -56.93 -20.07 -13.45
CA GLY A 54 -57.39 -19.27 -12.29
C GLY A 54 -58.10 -19.87 -11.04
N ARG A 55 -57.50 -19.62 -9.84
CA ARG A 55 -58.07 -19.52 -8.45
C ARG A 55 -58.58 -20.81 -7.74
N PRO A 56 -58.73 -20.84 -6.39
CA PRO A 56 -58.27 -19.94 -5.30
C PRO A 56 -57.46 -20.65 -4.15
N GLN A 57 -57.13 -19.91 -3.06
CA GLN A 57 -56.41 -20.37 -1.85
C GLN A 57 -57.25 -21.19 -0.84
N PRO A 58 -56.60 -21.81 0.17
CA PRO A 58 -56.84 -21.41 1.57
C PRO A 58 -55.56 -21.09 2.38
N GLN A 59 -55.71 -20.41 3.53
CA GLN A 59 -54.65 -20.07 4.51
C GLN A 59 -54.46 -21.15 5.60
N PRO A 60 -53.32 -21.12 6.33
CA PRO A 60 -53.40 -21.27 7.79
C PRO A 60 -52.39 -20.42 8.62
N GLY A 61 -52.89 -19.79 9.69
CA GLY A 61 -52.29 -19.74 11.05
C GLY A 61 -50.94 -19.01 11.31
N PRO A 62 -50.89 -18.01 12.22
CA PRO A 62 -49.63 -17.46 12.74
C PRO A 62 -49.00 -18.35 13.84
N GLN A 63 -47.67 -18.25 14.01
CA GLN A 63 -46.91 -18.91 15.10
C GLN A 63 -46.13 -17.87 15.93
N TYR A 64 -45.91 -18.17 17.21
CA TYR A 64 -45.29 -17.27 18.20
C TYR A 64 -43.79 -17.58 18.41
N PRO A 65 -42.96 -16.59 18.81
CA PRO A 65 -41.53 -16.79 19.05
C PRO A 65 -41.22 -17.49 20.40
N PRO A 66 -40.10 -18.24 20.50
CA PRO A 66 -39.70 -18.94 21.72
C PRO A 66 -39.04 -18.02 22.77
N ARG A 67 -39.03 -18.45 24.04
CA ARG A 67 -38.38 -17.78 25.18
C ARG A 67 -36.94 -18.27 25.42
N PRO A 68 -36.06 -17.44 26.02
CA PRO A 68 -34.72 -17.85 26.44
C PRO A 68 -34.73 -18.65 27.77
N PRO A 69 -33.72 -19.51 28.01
CA PRO A 69 -33.54 -20.25 29.27
C PRO A 69 -32.81 -19.44 30.35
N GLN A 70 -32.92 -19.89 31.62
CA GLN A 70 -32.12 -19.40 32.77
C GLN A 70 -31.40 -20.57 33.50
N PRO A 71 -30.35 -20.30 34.31
CA PRO A 71 -29.32 -21.29 34.64
C PRO A 71 -29.26 -21.78 36.10
N GLY A 72 -28.49 -22.86 36.32
CA GLY A 72 -27.90 -23.26 37.62
C GLY A 72 -28.03 -24.76 37.94
N PRO A 73 -27.34 -25.30 38.97
CA PRO A 73 -26.24 -24.73 39.78
C PRO A 73 -24.94 -25.58 39.73
N GLN A 74 -23.95 -25.30 40.58
CA GLN A 74 -22.59 -25.90 40.61
C GLN A 74 -22.34 -26.86 41.81
N TYR A 75 -21.12 -27.45 41.84
CA TYR A 75 -20.38 -28.08 42.96
C TYR A 75 -20.50 -29.63 43.17
N PRO A 76 -19.50 -30.33 43.79
CA PRO A 76 -18.10 -30.45 43.32
C PRO A 76 -17.60 -31.96 43.44
N PRO A 77 -16.32 -32.39 43.72
CA PRO A 77 -15.77 -33.61 43.08
C PRO A 77 -15.36 -34.79 44.02
N GLN A 78 -15.44 -36.04 43.54
CA GLN A 78 -14.87 -37.23 44.21
C GLN A 78 -14.44 -38.36 43.23
N GLY A 79 -13.52 -39.21 43.68
CA GLY A 79 -13.16 -40.55 43.17
C GLY A 79 -12.62 -41.39 44.35
N PRO A 80 -11.89 -42.53 44.17
CA PRO A 80 -11.59 -43.28 42.94
C PRO A 80 -11.70 -44.84 43.06
N GLY A 81 -11.90 -45.55 41.93
CA GLY A 81 -11.64 -47.01 41.78
C GLY A 81 -12.61 -47.99 42.48
N PRO A 82 -12.34 -49.32 42.47
CA PRO A 82 -11.22 -50.05 41.85
C PRO A 82 -11.62 -51.29 40.99
N TYR A 83 -10.63 -52.15 40.67
CA TYR A 83 -10.66 -53.56 40.16
C TYR A 83 -10.15 -53.84 38.72
N GLY A 84 -9.23 -54.80 38.67
CA GLY A 84 -8.64 -55.57 37.55
C GLY A 84 -7.94 -56.80 38.17
N PRO A 85 -6.90 -57.45 37.59
CA PRO A 85 -6.30 -57.35 36.25
C PRO A 85 -6.38 -58.74 35.53
N PRO A 86 -5.39 -59.38 34.84
CA PRO A 86 -3.91 -59.36 34.96
C PRO A 86 -3.10 -59.02 33.66
N GLN A 87 -1.78 -58.82 33.82
CA GLN A 87 -0.77 -58.80 32.73
C GLN A 87 0.09 -60.10 32.74
N PRO A 88 1.11 -60.23 31.85
CA PRO A 88 2.47 -59.82 32.25
C PRO A 88 3.33 -59.13 31.16
N GLY A 89 4.31 -58.30 31.57
CA GLY A 89 5.44 -57.79 30.74
C GLY A 89 6.79 -58.35 31.26
N PRO A 90 7.88 -57.56 31.40
CA PRO A 90 8.34 -56.39 30.63
C PRO A 90 9.89 -56.37 30.38
N ARG A 91 10.43 -55.43 29.57
CA ARG A 91 11.77 -54.80 29.74
C ARG A 91 11.99 -53.59 28.80
N PRO A 92 12.97 -52.68 29.07
CA PRO A 92 12.92 -51.27 28.65
C PRO A 92 13.67 -50.91 27.34
N PRO A 93 13.41 -49.71 26.76
CA PRO A 93 14.06 -49.21 25.53
C PRO A 93 15.50 -48.70 25.73
N GLN A 94 16.23 -48.58 24.63
CA GLN A 94 17.60 -48.06 24.55
C GLN A 94 17.62 -46.60 24.07
N GLY A 95 18.62 -45.82 24.51
CA GLY A 95 18.80 -44.41 24.11
C GLY A 95 19.58 -44.22 22.80
N PRO A 96 19.62 -42.99 22.25
CA PRO A 96 20.36 -42.68 21.03
C PRO A 96 21.89 -42.72 21.22
N PRO A 97 22.68 -42.96 20.15
CA PRO A 97 24.13 -43.18 20.23
C PRO A 97 24.94 -41.88 20.38
N GLN A 98 26.11 -41.98 21.03
CA GLN A 98 27.11 -40.91 21.11
C GLN A 98 28.14 -41.00 19.97
N PRO A 99 28.67 -39.86 19.48
CA PRO A 99 29.93 -39.82 18.75
C PRO A 99 31.14 -40.00 19.70
N PRO A 100 32.31 -40.44 19.20
CA PRO A 100 33.48 -40.74 20.04
C PRO A 100 34.16 -39.49 20.62
N GLN A 101 34.66 -39.59 21.85
CA GLN A 101 35.38 -38.49 22.53
C GLN A 101 36.91 -38.59 22.35
N GLY A 102 37.52 -37.47 21.97
CA GLY A 102 38.94 -37.14 22.18
C GLY A 102 39.07 -36.06 23.27
N PRO A 103 40.22 -35.94 23.96
CA PRO A 103 40.26 -35.33 25.29
C PRO A 103 40.15 -33.79 25.32
N ASN A 104 39.25 -33.31 26.19
CA ASN A 104 39.15 -31.92 26.65
C ASN A 104 40.10 -31.67 27.83
N PRO A 105 40.83 -30.55 27.86
CA PRO A 105 41.06 -29.87 29.14
C PRO A 105 41.04 -28.33 29.03
N TYR A 106 39.87 -27.71 29.09
CA TYR A 106 39.74 -26.28 29.45
C TYR A 106 39.68 -26.09 30.98
N GLY A 107 40.64 -25.31 31.50
CA GLY A 107 40.52 -24.67 32.81
C GLY A 107 39.82 -23.31 32.72
N PRO A 108 39.44 -22.69 33.86
CA PRO A 108 38.74 -21.40 33.89
C PRO A 108 39.61 -20.23 33.41
N PRO A 109 39.00 -19.12 32.95
CA PRO A 109 39.69 -18.08 32.18
C PRO A 109 40.63 -17.20 33.03
N GLN A 110 41.69 -16.71 32.40
CA GLN A 110 42.55 -15.63 32.91
C GLN A 110 42.39 -14.37 32.06
N GLY A 111 42.64 -13.21 32.67
CA GLY A 111 42.37 -11.90 32.08
C GLY A 111 43.35 -11.45 30.97
N PRO A 112 43.12 -10.26 30.38
CA PRO A 112 43.86 -9.79 29.21
C PRO A 112 45.32 -9.43 29.53
N PRO A 113 46.30 -9.90 28.72
CA PRO A 113 47.70 -9.46 28.82
C PRO A 113 47.92 -8.06 28.19
N PRO A 114 49.00 -7.33 28.57
CA PRO A 114 49.13 -5.90 28.30
C PRO A 114 49.93 -5.53 27.03
N GLN A 115 49.87 -4.24 26.68
CA GLN A 115 50.58 -3.61 25.57
C GLN A 115 52.12 -3.66 25.72
N GLN A 116 52.83 -3.67 24.58
CA GLN A 116 54.21 -3.15 24.50
C GLN A 116 54.61 -2.76 23.07
N GLN A 117 55.01 -1.50 22.88
CA GLN A 117 55.87 -1.03 21.77
C GLN A 117 57.34 -1.29 22.17
N PRO A 118 58.36 -1.27 21.26
CA PRO A 118 58.92 -0.02 20.67
C PRO A 118 59.53 -0.26 19.25
N PRO A 119 60.35 0.63 18.64
CA PRO A 119 60.80 1.98 19.04
C PRO A 119 60.63 3.11 17.98
N TYR A 120 60.82 4.36 18.44
CA TYR A 120 60.92 5.59 17.64
C TYR A 120 62.34 6.18 17.71
N GLY A 121 62.74 7.02 16.73
CA GLY A 121 63.96 7.84 16.85
C GLY A 121 64.38 8.62 15.59
N PRO A 122 63.96 9.90 15.41
CA PRO A 122 64.42 10.82 14.37
C PRO A 122 65.50 11.80 14.91
N PRO A 123 66.23 12.59 14.08
CA PRO A 123 65.70 13.92 13.65
C PRO A 123 66.21 14.45 12.27
N GLY A 124 65.57 15.51 11.75
CA GLY A 124 66.24 16.46 10.84
C GLY A 124 65.46 16.98 9.61
N GLY A 125 65.16 18.27 9.59
CA GLY A 125 65.14 19.14 8.39
C GLY A 125 66.22 20.23 8.54
N PRO A 126 66.20 21.35 7.78
CA PRO A 126 65.28 21.80 6.73
C PRO A 126 65.98 22.32 5.43
N GLY A 127 65.25 22.87 4.45
CA GLY A 127 65.78 23.91 3.55
C GLY A 127 65.38 23.90 2.04
N ARG A 128 65.08 25.10 1.51
CA ARG A 128 65.18 25.50 0.07
C ARG A 128 66.39 26.44 -0.08
N PRO A 129 67.04 26.57 -1.27
CA PRO A 129 66.62 27.47 -2.39
C PRO A 129 66.31 26.66 -3.69
N GLY A 130 65.83 27.17 -4.83
CA GLY A 130 66.03 28.47 -5.52
C GLY A 130 67.16 28.36 -6.57
N GLY A 131 67.06 28.78 -7.84
CA GLY A 131 65.99 29.43 -8.63
C GLY A 131 66.48 29.75 -10.07
N PHE A 132 65.77 30.63 -10.80
CA PHE A 132 66.04 31.13 -12.18
C PHE A 132 65.81 30.13 -13.35
N GLY A 133 65.25 30.53 -14.50
CA GLY A 133 64.68 31.84 -14.86
C GLY A 133 63.96 31.85 -16.23
N GLY A 134 63.08 32.83 -16.45
CA GLY A 134 62.48 33.17 -17.76
C GLY A 134 63.28 34.29 -18.47
N PRO A 135 62.66 35.21 -19.26
CA PRO A 135 61.23 35.44 -19.51
C PRO A 135 60.85 35.57 -21.01
N GLY A 136 59.56 35.78 -21.33
CA GLY A 136 59.15 36.20 -22.69
C GLY A 136 57.64 36.33 -22.94
N GLY A 137 57.20 37.53 -23.32
CA GLY A 137 55.88 37.89 -23.85
C GLY A 137 55.85 39.40 -24.17
N PRO A 138 54.76 40.01 -24.65
CA PRO A 138 53.45 39.46 -25.04
C PRO A 138 53.10 39.70 -26.53
N GLY A 139 51.95 39.23 -27.01
CA GLY A 139 51.47 39.65 -28.34
C GLY A 139 50.12 39.07 -28.82
N GLY A 140 49.33 39.94 -29.43
CA GLY A 140 48.18 39.69 -30.31
C GLY A 140 47.82 41.04 -30.98
N PRO A 141 46.71 41.18 -31.74
CA PRO A 141 45.80 40.18 -32.27
C PRO A 141 45.66 40.24 -33.81
N SER A 142 44.95 39.28 -34.43
CA SER A 142 44.47 39.42 -35.82
C SER A 142 43.19 38.59 -36.07
N GLY A 143 42.37 39.07 -37.01
CA GLY A 143 40.98 38.63 -37.24
C GLY A 143 40.72 37.93 -38.60
N PRO A 144 39.44 37.78 -39.01
CA PRO A 144 39.01 36.64 -39.83
C PRO A 144 38.45 36.96 -41.24
N LEU A 145 38.23 35.89 -42.01
CA LEU A 145 37.40 35.83 -43.24
C LEU A 145 36.64 34.47 -43.25
N GLY A 146 35.40 34.34 -43.78
CA GLY A 146 34.44 35.38 -44.18
C GLY A 146 33.34 34.88 -45.14
N GLY A 147 32.06 35.08 -44.78
CA GLY A 147 30.87 34.89 -45.65
C GLY A 147 30.34 33.46 -45.80
N SER A 148 29.08 33.21 -46.20
CA SER A 148 27.88 34.07 -46.40
C SER A 148 26.63 33.16 -46.50
N GLY A 149 25.35 33.58 -46.41
CA GLY A 149 24.66 34.83 -46.04
C GLY A 149 23.28 34.45 -45.41
N GLY A 150 22.45 35.30 -44.79
CA GLY A 150 21.88 36.57 -45.26
C GLY A 150 20.44 36.34 -45.77
N SER A 151 19.40 37.14 -45.55
CA SER A 151 19.18 38.44 -44.85
C SER A 151 17.65 38.57 -44.57
N GLY A 152 17.05 39.59 -43.90
CA GLY A 152 17.50 40.80 -43.20
C GLY A 152 16.25 41.49 -42.55
N GLY A 153 16.36 42.22 -41.44
CA GLY A 153 16.39 43.71 -41.42
C GLY A 153 14.99 44.31 -41.10
N SER A 154 14.79 45.46 -40.46
CA SER A 154 15.64 46.49 -39.80
C SER A 154 14.78 47.20 -38.71
N GLY A 155 15.24 48.09 -37.82
CA GLY A 155 16.60 48.51 -37.44
C GLY A 155 16.64 49.91 -36.79
N GLY A 156 17.24 50.02 -35.59
CA GLY A 156 17.76 51.28 -34.97
C GLY A 156 16.73 52.27 -34.36
N GLY A 157 17.08 53.11 -33.39
CA GLY A 157 18.32 53.24 -32.60
C GLY A 157 18.27 54.44 -31.62
N THR A 158 18.96 54.38 -30.48
CA THR A 158 18.94 55.44 -29.42
C THR A 158 20.21 56.29 -29.38
N PRO A 159 20.13 57.55 -28.90
CA PRO A 159 21.10 57.97 -27.88
C PRO A 159 20.63 59.02 -26.82
N ARG A 160 21.03 58.75 -25.56
CA ARG A 160 21.51 59.66 -24.48
C ARG A 160 20.85 61.04 -24.17
N ARG A 161 20.36 61.16 -22.92
CA ARG A 161 20.42 62.29 -21.94
C ARG A 161 20.85 63.67 -22.48
N SER A 162 20.09 64.75 -22.26
CA SER A 162 19.99 65.44 -20.95
C SER A 162 19.04 66.65 -20.98
N GLY A 163 18.46 67.05 -19.82
CA GLY A 163 17.56 68.21 -19.71
C GLY A 163 17.16 68.54 -18.26
N ARG A 164 16.88 69.82 -17.97
CA ARG A 164 16.45 70.36 -16.65
C ARG A 164 14.91 70.48 -16.61
N GLY A 165 14.19 70.50 -15.48
CA GLY A 165 14.59 70.35 -14.06
C GLY A 165 13.83 71.34 -13.13
N LYS A 166 13.61 70.94 -11.85
CA LYS A 166 12.89 71.66 -10.75
C LYS A 166 11.35 71.71 -10.88
N MET A 167 10.52 71.69 -9.83
CA MET A 167 10.58 71.43 -8.36
C MET A 167 9.12 71.10 -7.90
N ILE A 168 8.67 70.84 -6.65
CA ILE A 168 9.16 71.00 -5.25
C ILE A 168 8.68 69.77 -4.43
N GLY A 169 9.36 69.36 -3.34
CA GLY A 169 8.80 68.42 -2.34
C GLY A 169 9.84 67.90 -1.33
N ALA A 170 9.47 67.79 -0.04
CA ALA A 170 10.31 67.24 1.05
C ALA A 170 10.25 65.68 1.05
N ILE A 171 11.32 64.91 1.23
CA ILE A 171 12.16 64.68 2.45
C ILE A 171 11.37 64.08 3.63
N ALA A 172 11.42 62.75 3.77
CA ALA A 172 11.63 61.96 5.01
C ALA A 172 11.58 60.45 4.70
N VAL A 173 12.09 59.59 5.59
CA VAL A 173 12.08 58.11 5.46
C VAL A 173 11.76 57.49 6.84
N VAL A 174 11.28 56.23 6.84
CA VAL A 174 11.21 55.24 7.95
C VAL A 174 9.83 55.00 8.58
N LEU A 175 9.56 53.70 8.84
CA LEU A 175 8.56 53.04 9.70
C LEU A 175 7.09 52.84 9.23
N ALA A 176 6.81 51.55 8.94
CA ALA A 176 5.65 50.70 9.27
C ALA A 176 4.26 51.29 9.59
N VAL A 177 3.23 50.64 9.02
CA VAL A 177 1.88 50.51 9.60
C VAL A 177 1.41 49.05 9.48
N THR A 178 1.27 48.37 10.62
CA THR A 178 0.42 47.19 10.78
C THR A 178 -1.02 47.63 11.06
N VAL A 179 -2.02 46.96 10.48
CA VAL A 179 -3.44 47.17 10.84
C VAL A 179 -3.92 45.96 11.64
N THR A 180 -4.23 46.19 12.92
CA THR A 180 -4.79 45.18 13.83
C THR A 180 -6.30 45.36 13.95
N VAL A 181 -7.08 44.31 13.72
CA VAL A 181 -8.48 44.24 14.16
C VAL A 181 -8.51 43.61 15.55
N VAL A 182 -9.15 44.28 16.50
CA VAL A 182 -9.20 43.85 17.91
C VAL A 182 -10.54 43.17 18.19
N VAL A 183 -10.49 41.92 18.67
CA VAL A 183 -11.61 41.30 19.39
C VAL A 183 -11.34 41.42 20.88
N VAL A 184 -12.28 42.00 21.63
CA VAL A 184 -12.14 42.26 23.06
C VAL A 184 -12.69 41.09 23.86
N VAL A 185 -11.84 40.41 24.62
CA VAL A 185 -12.26 39.51 25.71
C VAL A 185 -11.64 40.02 27.02
N THR A 186 -12.45 40.61 27.88
CA THR A 186 -12.03 41.10 29.19
C THR A 186 -12.18 40.05 30.27
N HIS A 187 -11.06 39.55 30.81
CA HIS A 187 -11.00 39.05 32.19
C HIS A 187 -9.66 39.45 32.81
N GLY A 188 -9.71 40.17 33.95
CA GLY A 188 -8.53 40.59 34.69
C GLY A 188 -8.30 39.72 35.93
N GLY A 189 -7.05 39.45 36.28
CA GLY A 189 -6.71 38.56 37.40
C GLY A 189 -5.21 38.34 37.61
N SER A 190 -4.45 39.39 37.90
CA SER A 190 -2.99 39.33 38.00
C SER A 190 -2.47 38.65 39.29
N SER A 191 -1.70 37.56 39.17
CA SER A 191 -0.61 37.28 40.14
C SER A 191 0.50 36.32 39.63
N LYS A 192 1.50 36.93 38.97
CA LYS A 192 2.95 36.69 39.10
C LYS A 192 3.54 35.28 39.35
N ASN A 193 4.47 34.95 38.43
CA ASN A 193 5.79 34.30 38.64
C ASN A 193 5.87 32.76 38.76
N GLY A 194 6.30 32.14 37.67
CA GLY A 194 6.83 30.78 37.60
C GLY A 194 7.42 30.46 36.21
N LYS A 195 8.59 31.02 35.87
CA LYS A 195 9.24 30.78 34.57
C LYS A 195 10.12 29.53 34.61
N THR A 196 9.76 28.52 33.82
CA THR A 196 10.69 27.65 33.08
C THR A 196 9.99 27.23 31.79
N SER A 197 10.74 27.14 30.68
CA SER A 197 10.20 26.98 29.33
C SER A 197 9.99 25.51 28.95
N SER A 198 8.81 25.22 28.41
CA SER A 198 8.56 24.07 27.54
C SER A 198 8.22 24.62 26.16
N ASP A 199 9.13 24.47 25.19
CA ASP A 199 8.81 24.73 23.78
C ASP A 199 7.96 23.57 23.27
N SER A 200 6.64 23.74 23.29
CA SER A 200 5.70 22.74 22.80
C SER A 200 5.82 22.60 21.29
N ALA A 201 6.41 21.49 20.83
CA ALA A 201 6.40 21.13 19.41
C ALA A 201 4.94 20.97 18.93
N SER A 202 4.53 21.79 17.97
CA SER A 202 3.23 21.65 17.31
C SER A 202 3.31 20.48 16.32
N GLY A 203 2.99 19.28 16.79
CA GLY A 203 2.76 18.13 15.91
C GLY A 203 1.64 18.44 14.91
N GLY A 204 1.79 17.99 13.66
CA GLY A 204 0.95 18.40 12.55
C GLY A 204 -0.51 17.91 12.63
N THR A 205 -1.38 18.64 13.31
CA THR A 205 -2.82 18.40 13.25
C THR A 205 -3.42 19.01 11.99
N MET A 206 -3.70 18.18 10.98
CA MET A 206 -4.72 18.48 9.97
C MET A 206 -6.08 18.56 10.68
N ALA A 207 -6.48 19.78 11.07
CA ALA A 207 -7.74 19.98 11.77
C ALA A 207 -8.90 19.75 10.79
N ALA A 208 -9.74 18.73 11.07
CA ALA A 208 -11.04 18.60 10.42
C ALA A 208 -11.78 19.95 10.52
N PRO A 209 -12.12 20.60 9.39
CA PRO A 209 -12.43 22.02 9.40
C PRO A 209 -13.79 22.28 10.06
N ALA A 210 -13.75 22.90 11.24
CA ALA A 210 -14.90 23.19 12.12
C ALA A 210 -15.98 24.13 11.53
N ASN A 211 -15.93 24.38 10.22
CA ASN A 211 -16.73 25.33 9.46
C ASN A 211 -17.43 24.68 8.25
N GLY A 212 -17.39 23.35 8.09
CA GLY A 212 -18.00 22.64 6.96
C GLY A 212 -17.24 22.74 5.62
N HIS A 213 -15.99 23.19 5.62
CA HIS A 213 -15.12 23.25 4.44
C HIS A 213 -14.45 21.90 4.13
N SER A 214 -15.22 20.80 4.16
CA SER A 214 -14.71 19.42 4.06
C SER A 214 -14.43 18.94 2.62
N TRP A 215 -14.23 19.86 1.67
CA TRP A 215 -14.05 19.55 0.25
C TRP A 215 -13.12 20.57 -0.41
N THR A 216 -12.40 20.12 -1.43
CA THR A 216 -11.60 20.92 -2.34
C THR A 216 -11.69 20.22 -3.69
N PRO A 217 -11.97 20.92 -4.81
CA PRO A 217 -12.07 20.26 -6.11
C PRO A 217 -10.76 19.56 -6.46
N PRO A 218 -10.79 18.30 -6.94
CA PRO A 218 -9.62 17.65 -7.51
C PRO A 218 -9.02 18.50 -8.64
N ALA A 219 -7.70 18.42 -8.85
CA ALA A 219 -7.04 19.22 -9.89
C ALA A 219 -7.59 18.98 -11.31
N TRP A 220 -8.15 17.79 -11.58
CA TRP A 220 -8.83 17.46 -12.83
C TRP A 220 -10.24 18.06 -12.96
N ALA A 221 -10.90 18.47 -11.86
CA ALA A 221 -12.25 19.03 -11.84
C ALA A 221 -12.27 20.54 -12.22
N ASN A 222 -11.57 20.88 -13.29
CA ASN A 222 -11.32 22.25 -13.74
C ASN A 222 -12.09 22.60 -15.03
N PRO A 223 -12.25 23.91 -15.37
CA PRO A 223 -13.06 24.34 -16.52
C PRO A 223 -12.58 23.89 -17.91
N ALA A 224 -11.37 23.36 -18.07
CA ALA A 224 -10.89 22.82 -19.35
C ALA A 224 -11.31 21.35 -19.56
N ASN A 225 -11.57 20.62 -18.47
CA ASN A 225 -12.03 19.23 -18.49
C ASN A 225 -13.56 19.12 -18.36
N ASP A 226 -14.25 20.17 -17.92
CA ASP A 226 -15.71 20.22 -17.74
C ASP A 226 -16.47 19.97 -19.06
N ILE A 227 -17.30 18.92 -19.10
CA ILE A 227 -18.19 18.58 -20.22
C ILE A 227 -19.68 18.78 -19.88
N GLY A 228 -19.96 19.60 -18.87
CA GLY A 228 -21.28 20.04 -18.43
C GLY A 228 -21.96 19.11 -17.41
N PRO A 229 -23.19 19.44 -17.01
CA PRO A 229 -23.92 18.74 -15.95
C PRO A 229 -23.95 17.21 -16.10
N ALA A 230 -23.93 16.53 -14.96
CA ALA A 230 -24.26 15.12 -14.87
C ALA A 230 -25.75 14.87 -15.15
N ASN A 231 -26.13 13.61 -15.35
CA ASN A 231 -27.54 13.27 -15.52
C ASN A 231 -28.25 13.34 -14.15
N PRO A 232 -29.23 14.22 -13.94
CA PRO A 232 -29.91 14.39 -12.65
C PRO A 232 -30.62 13.11 -12.15
N LYS A 233 -30.88 12.15 -13.05
CA LYS A 233 -31.50 10.84 -12.74
C LYS A 233 -30.50 9.73 -12.42
N THR A 234 -29.19 9.95 -12.57
CA THR A 234 -28.18 8.97 -12.16
C THR A 234 -28.31 8.75 -10.66
N VAL A 235 -28.39 7.48 -10.24
CA VAL A 235 -28.29 7.08 -8.84
C VAL A 235 -26.81 7.01 -8.48
N VAL A 236 -26.46 7.59 -7.34
CA VAL A 236 -25.13 7.55 -6.72
C VAL A 236 -25.25 7.03 -5.30
N THR A 237 -24.15 6.52 -4.76
CA THR A 237 -24.01 6.19 -3.34
C THR A 237 -22.87 7.04 -2.78
N GLY A 238 -23.16 7.76 -1.70
CA GLY A 238 -22.17 8.52 -0.93
C GLY A 238 -22.28 8.17 0.55
N GLN A 239 -21.37 8.69 1.36
CA GLN A 239 -21.32 8.40 2.79
C GLN A 239 -21.09 9.68 3.58
N VAL A 240 -21.98 9.94 4.56
CA VAL A 240 -21.90 11.10 5.44
C VAL A 240 -21.25 10.63 6.75
N TRP A 241 -20.13 11.26 7.10
CA TRP A 241 -19.32 10.94 8.27
C TRP A 241 -19.70 11.86 9.42
N PHE A 242 -19.95 11.29 10.60
CA PHE A 242 -20.35 12.05 11.78
C PHE A 242 -19.15 12.75 12.40
N ALA A 243 -19.33 14.02 12.78
CA ALA A 243 -18.32 14.80 13.48
C ALA A 243 -18.10 14.23 14.90
N LYS A 244 -16.84 13.98 15.25
CA LYS A 244 -16.43 13.59 16.61
C LYS A 244 -16.66 14.75 17.58
N ALA A 245 -17.05 14.46 18.82
CA ALA A 245 -17.33 15.47 19.85
C ALA A 245 -16.11 16.32 20.25
N LYS A 246 -14.92 15.73 20.12
CA LYS A 246 -13.65 16.27 20.62
C LYS A 246 -12.50 15.82 19.72
N PRO A 247 -12.44 16.24 18.44
CA PRO A 247 -11.49 15.69 17.47
C PRO A 247 -10.03 15.93 17.88
N GLN A 248 -9.73 17.08 18.48
CA GLN A 248 -8.39 17.37 19.02
C GLN A 248 -8.02 16.42 20.18
N ASN A 249 -8.93 16.15 21.12
CA ASN A 249 -8.69 15.18 22.20
C ASN A 249 -8.58 13.75 21.67
N MET A 250 -9.27 13.41 20.57
CA MET A 250 -9.19 12.10 19.95
C MET A 250 -7.82 11.89 19.30
N ALA A 251 -7.35 12.84 18.49
CA ALA A 251 -6.01 12.80 17.90
C ALA A 251 -4.90 12.84 18.96
N GLN A 252 -5.07 13.64 20.03
CA GLN A 252 -4.17 13.63 21.18
C GLN A 252 -4.13 12.23 21.82
N TYR A 253 -5.28 11.64 22.13
CA TYR A 253 -5.34 10.34 22.80
C TYR A 253 -4.83 9.20 21.91
N ALA A 254 -5.07 9.27 20.59
CA ALA A 254 -4.48 8.37 19.59
C ALA A 254 -2.94 8.41 19.62
N GLN A 255 -2.35 9.60 19.76
CA GLN A 255 -0.91 9.74 19.96
C GLN A 255 -0.47 9.17 21.32
N GLU A 256 -1.17 9.49 22.41
CA GLU A 256 -0.83 9.04 23.76
C GLU A 256 -0.82 7.50 23.89
N VAL A 257 -1.85 6.79 23.40
CA VAL A 257 -1.92 5.33 23.52
C VAL A 257 -0.87 4.59 22.67
N GLY A 258 -0.41 5.21 21.57
CA GLY A 258 0.63 4.65 20.70
C GLY A 258 2.06 5.07 21.06
N THR A 259 2.28 6.05 21.95
CA THR A 259 3.62 6.60 22.25
C THR A 259 4.29 5.90 23.45
N PRO A 260 5.40 5.16 23.27
CA PRO A 260 6.01 4.40 24.36
C PRO A 260 6.59 5.25 25.49
N GLY A 261 6.06 5.05 26.69
CA GLY A 261 6.41 5.84 27.88
C GLY A 261 5.44 6.97 28.21
N ASP A 262 4.44 7.23 27.37
CA ASP A 262 3.29 8.03 27.82
C ASP A 262 2.52 7.26 28.91
N PRO A 263 2.00 7.94 29.95
CA PRO A 263 1.17 7.30 30.97
C PRO A 263 -0.04 6.52 30.44
N ASN A 264 -0.52 6.79 29.23
CA ASN A 264 -1.66 6.13 28.57
C ASN A 264 -1.27 5.09 27.49
N TYR A 265 0.02 4.82 27.28
CA TYR A 265 0.49 3.80 26.33
C TYR A 265 -0.24 2.45 26.53
N HIS A 266 -0.69 1.84 25.44
CA HIS A 266 -1.49 0.60 25.38
C HIS A 266 -2.81 0.60 26.19
N LYS A 267 -3.34 1.75 26.63
CA LYS A 267 -4.69 1.86 27.22
C LYS A 267 -5.77 2.00 26.14
N PHE A 268 -5.82 1.04 25.23
CA PHE A 268 -6.80 1.01 24.15
C PHE A 268 -8.24 0.95 24.67
N LEU A 269 -9.17 1.56 23.94
CA LEU A 269 -10.59 1.55 24.25
C LEU A 269 -11.32 0.41 23.54
N THR A 270 -12.41 -0.06 24.13
CA THR A 270 -13.43 -0.80 23.37
C THR A 270 -14.21 0.18 22.48
N SER A 271 -14.82 -0.29 21.40
CA SER A 271 -15.58 0.60 20.49
C SER A 271 -16.77 1.28 21.19
N ASP A 272 -17.40 0.62 22.17
CA ASP A 272 -18.38 1.23 23.10
C ASP A 272 -17.76 2.40 23.91
N ALA A 273 -16.58 2.19 24.48
CA ALA A 273 -15.89 3.19 25.30
C ALA A 273 -15.40 4.37 24.44
N PHE A 274 -14.85 4.09 23.24
CA PHE A 274 -14.54 5.10 22.23
C PHE A 274 -15.78 5.93 21.88
N SER A 275 -16.88 5.27 21.52
CA SER A 275 -18.14 5.93 21.13
C SER A 275 -18.67 6.83 22.24
N SER A 276 -18.60 6.37 23.51
CA SER A 276 -19.03 7.16 24.67
C SER A 276 -18.13 8.37 24.99
N THR A 277 -16.88 8.37 24.51
CA THR A 277 -15.86 9.38 24.85
C THR A 277 -15.68 10.44 23.76
N PHE A 278 -15.69 10.00 22.50
CA PHE A 278 -15.28 10.77 21.33
C PHE A 278 -16.36 10.93 20.25
N SER A 279 -17.39 10.08 20.18
CA SER A 279 -18.54 10.35 19.30
C SER A 279 -19.42 11.45 19.89
N THR A 280 -20.16 12.18 19.05
CA THR A 280 -21.10 13.27 19.44
C THR A 280 -22.35 12.78 20.16
N GLY A 281 -22.39 11.50 20.53
CA GLY A 281 -23.55 10.83 21.12
C GLY A 281 -24.67 10.62 20.10
N GLN A 282 -25.78 10.03 20.55
CA GLN A 282 -26.88 9.67 19.66
C GLN A 282 -27.48 10.88 18.89
N GLY A 283 -27.31 12.11 19.39
CA GLY A 283 -27.87 13.31 18.78
C GLY A 283 -27.37 13.61 17.36
N ALA A 284 -26.08 13.43 17.08
CA ALA A 284 -25.52 13.68 15.74
C ALA A 284 -26.02 12.64 14.73
N GLY A 285 -25.86 11.36 15.04
CA GLY A 285 -26.37 10.27 14.23
C GLY A 285 -27.88 10.41 13.98
N GLN A 286 -28.67 10.73 15.02
CA GLN A 286 -30.11 10.99 14.87
C GLN A 286 -30.42 12.21 14.00
N ALA A 287 -29.70 13.32 14.13
CA ALA A 287 -29.91 14.53 13.33
C ALA A 287 -29.59 14.30 11.85
N VAL A 288 -28.45 13.67 11.54
CA VAL A 288 -28.07 13.32 10.16
C VAL A 288 -29.07 12.29 9.59
N THR A 289 -29.46 11.27 10.36
CA THR A 289 -30.46 10.27 9.95
C THR A 289 -31.81 10.92 9.62
N ALA A 290 -32.29 11.83 10.48
CA ALA A 290 -33.55 12.53 10.29
C ALA A 290 -33.52 13.41 9.03
N TRP A 291 -32.41 14.10 8.76
CA TRP A 291 -32.22 14.86 7.53
C TRP A 291 -32.23 13.97 6.27
N VAL A 292 -31.43 12.91 6.26
CA VAL A 292 -31.35 11.95 5.13
C VAL A 292 -32.72 11.32 4.83
N GLN A 293 -33.51 11.04 5.86
CA GLN A 293 -34.89 10.55 5.72
C GLN A 293 -35.88 11.65 5.26
N GLN A 294 -35.74 12.88 5.76
CA GLN A 294 -36.61 14.01 5.41
C GLN A 294 -36.45 14.42 3.94
N ASP A 295 -35.21 14.42 3.42
CA ASP A 295 -34.92 14.63 2.00
C ASP A 295 -35.27 13.39 1.15
N GLY A 296 -35.79 12.33 1.78
CA GLY A 296 -36.28 11.11 1.15
C GLY A 296 -35.19 10.34 0.40
N MET A 297 -33.98 10.29 0.96
CA MET A 297 -32.88 9.49 0.41
C MET A 297 -32.91 8.07 1.00
N LYS A 298 -32.33 7.08 0.30
CA LYS A 298 -32.30 5.70 0.79
C LYS A 298 -31.05 5.49 1.66
N ILE A 299 -31.25 5.22 2.94
CA ILE A 299 -30.18 4.68 3.80
C ILE A 299 -29.87 3.25 3.33
N VAL A 300 -28.58 2.98 3.09
CA VAL A 300 -28.05 1.67 2.66
C VAL A 300 -27.44 0.94 3.85
N ASN A 301 -26.63 1.65 4.63
CA ASN A 301 -25.99 1.17 5.86
C ASN A 301 -25.89 2.33 6.86
N GLN A 302 -25.80 2.01 8.15
CA GLN A 302 -25.57 2.98 9.22
C GLN A 302 -24.84 2.31 10.38
N ASP A 303 -23.87 3.01 10.96
CA ASP A 303 -23.11 2.62 12.15
C ASP A 303 -23.06 3.79 13.16
N SER A 304 -22.16 3.74 14.15
CA SER A 304 -22.00 4.81 15.15
C SER A 304 -21.26 6.05 14.64
N GLU A 305 -20.62 5.97 13.46
CA GLU A 305 -19.68 6.97 12.94
C GLU A 305 -20.08 7.51 11.55
N SER A 306 -21.01 6.86 10.84
CA SER A 306 -21.44 7.26 9.51
C SER A 306 -22.84 6.76 9.11
N ILE A 307 -23.30 7.28 7.97
CA ILE A 307 -24.46 6.77 7.25
C ILE A 307 -24.17 6.70 5.74
N THR A 308 -24.35 5.52 5.15
CA THR A 308 -24.20 5.28 3.69
C THR A 308 -25.54 5.52 3.01
N VAL A 309 -25.58 6.41 2.02
CA VAL A 309 -26.80 6.94 1.42
C VAL A 309 -26.80 6.74 -0.09
N SER A 310 -27.84 6.11 -0.62
CA SER A 310 -28.11 6.00 -2.06
C SER A 310 -29.23 6.95 -2.47
N THR A 311 -28.98 7.75 -3.50
CA THR A 311 -29.86 8.84 -3.92
C THR A 311 -29.61 9.24 -5.38
N THR A 312 -30.44 10.09 -5.96
CA THR A 312 -30.22 10.61 -7.32
C THR A 312 -29.40 11.90 -7.30
N ILE A 313 -28.61 12.18 -8.34
CA ILE A 313 -27.83 13.43 -8.45
C ILE A 313 -28.68 14.68 -8.18
N ALA A 314 -29.90 14.79 -8.71
CA ALA A 314 -30.79 15.92 -8.43
C ALA A 314 -31.11 16.15 -6.93
N LYS A 315 -31.06 15.10 -6.12
CA LYS A 315 -31.24 15.18 -4.65
C LYS A 315 -29.94 15.57 -3.95
N VAL A 316 -28.78 15.19 -4.48
CA VAL A 316 -27.47 15.68 -3.98
C VAL A 316 -27.35 17.18 -4.24
N GLU A 317 -27.70 17.62 -5.45
CA GLU A 317 -27.68 19.02 -5.87
C GLU A 317 -28.61 19.90 -5.02
N ASP A 318 -29.84 19.44 -4.75
CA ASP A 318 -30.76 20.18 -3.88
C ASP A 318 -30.36 20.09 -2.40
N ALA A 319 -30.01 18.92 -1.85
CA ALA A 319 -29.70 18.80 -0.42
C ALA A 319 -28.41 19.54 -0.02
N LEU A 320 -27.41 19.58 -0.90
CA LEU A 320 -26.10 20.20 -0.64
C LEU A 320 -25.90 21.56 -1.33
N LYS A 321 -26.90 22.05 -2.07
CA LYS A 321 -26.89 23.33 -2.82
C LYS A 321 -25.68 23.48 -3.76
N VAL A 322 -25.39 22.41 -4.52
CA VAL A 322 -24.34 22.34 -5.54
C VAL A 322 -24.91 22.03 -6.93
N GLN A 323 -24.07 22.08 -7.96
CA GLN A 323 -24.30 21.34 -9.21
C GLN A 323 -23.24 20.26 -9.36
N ILE A 324 -23.61 19.09 -9.88
CA ILE A 324 -22.67 18.00 -10.17
C ILE A 324 -22.38 18.01 -11.67
N HIS A 325 -21.15 18.32 -12.06
CA HIS A 325 -20.70 18.29 -13.44
C HIS A 325 -19.93 17.02 -13.75
N ARG A 326 -19.81 16.70 -15.05
CA ARG A 326 -18.95 15.64 -15.58
C ARG A 326 -17.67 16.25 -16.11
N TYR A 327 -16.54 15.61 -15.83
CA TYR A 327 -15.21 16.06 -16.24
C TYR A 327 -14.54 14.94 -17.04
N LYS A 328 -13.93 15.29 -18.18
CA LYS A 328 -13.17 14.37 -19.02
C LYS A 328 -11.67 14.63 -18.87
N HIS A 329 -10.97 13.67 -18.31
CA HIS A 329 -9.51 13.63 -18.15
C HIS A 329 -9.03 12.18 -18.32
N ASP A 330 -7.75 11.96 -18.60
CA ASP A 330 -7.07 10.66 -18.52
C ASP A 330 -7.79 9.47 -19.22
N GLY A 331 -8.51 9.77 -20.31
CA GLY A 331 -9.31 8.82 -21.07
C GLY A 331 -10.70 8.48 -20.49
N ARG A 332 -10.99 8.85 -19.24
CA ARG A 332 -12.24 8.57 -18.51
C ARG A 332 -13.18 9.78 -18.44
N VAL A 333 -14.33 9.59 -17.80
CA VAL A 333 -15.31 10.66 -17.48
C VAL A 333 -15.83 10.45 -16.06
N ASP A 334 -15.54 11.39 -15.18
CA ASP A 334 -15.86 11.37 -13.76
C ASP A 334 -16.86 12.48 -13.40
N ILE A 335 -17.45 12.42 -12.20
CA ILE A 335 -18.28 13.52 -11.66
C ILE A 335 -17.62 14.23 -10.47
N ALA A 336 -17.90 15.52 -10.33
CA ALA A 336 -17.54 16.30 -9.14
C ALA A 336 -18.54 17.46 -8.91
N PRO A 337 -18.67 17.97 -7.68
CA PRO A 337 -19.31 19.25 -7.42
C PRO A 337 -18.60 20.40 -8.14
N THR A 338 -19.35 21.39 -8.61
CA THR A 338 -18.79 22.64 -9.19
C THR A 338 -18.44 23.69 -8.13
N THR A 339 -18.97 23.53 -6.91
CA THR A 339 -18.85 24.47 -5.78
C THR A 339 -18.83 23.71 -4.46
N GLN A 340 -18.33 24.35 -3.40
CA GLN A 340 -18.35 23.82 -2.04
C GLN A 340 -19.77 23.34 -1.63
N PRO A 341 -19.93 22.09 -1.17
CA PRO A 341 -21.16 21.60 -0.54
C PRO A 341 -21.58 22.44 0.68
N GLN A 342 -22.88 22.73 0.78
CA GLN A 342 -23.50 23.46 1.88
C GLN A 342 -24.47 22.54 2.63
N TYR A 343 -24.21 22.30 3.91
CA TYR A 343 -25.05 21.45 4.75
C TYR A 343 -26.20 22.26 5.39
N PRO A 344 -27.35 21.63 5.70
CA PRO A 344 -28.39 22.27 6.51
C PRO A 344 -27.82 22.75 7.86
N ALA A 345 -28.21 23.95 8.30
CA ALA A 345 -27.65 24.58 9.50
C ALA A 345 -27.91 23.82 10.82
N ASN A 346 -28.86 22.87 10.82
CA ASN A 346 -29.14 21.96 11.94
C ASN A 346 -28.36 20.63 11.87
N VAL A 347 -27.47 20.47 10.88
CA VAL A 347 -26.73 19.24 10.58
C VAL A 347 -25.23 19.49 10.35
N GLY A 348 -24.83 20.67 9.87
CA GLY A 348 -23.44 20.99 9.54
C GLY A 348 -22.43 20.68 10.66
N ASP A 349 -22.72 21.09 11.90
CA ASP A 349 -21.87 20.83 13.08
C ASP A 349 -21.73 19.34 13.43
N TYR A 350 -22.55 18.47 12.83
CA TYR A 350 -22.57 17.02 13.04
C TYR A 350 -21.93 16.23 11.89
N VAL A 351 -21.39 16.89 10.85
CA VAL A 351 -20.78 16.24 9.68
C VAL A 351 -19.30 16.62 9.55
N SER A 352 -18.41 15.63 9.59
CA SER A 352 -16.96 15.85 9.36
C SER A 352 -16.59 15.79 7.88
N ALA A 353 -17.22 14.90 7.12
CA ALA A 353 -16.98 14.73 5.69
C ALA A 353 -18.20 14.12 4.97
N VAL A 354 -18.27 14.29 3.65
CA VAL A 354 -19.17 13.50 2.79
C VAL A 354 -18.38 12.96 1.60
N THR A 355 -18.12 11.66 1.58
CA THR A 355 -17.40 10.97 0.51
C THR A 355 -18.37 10.49 -0.58
N GLY A 356 -17.88 10.32 -1.81
CA GLY A 356 -18.68 9.88 -2.97
C GLY A 356 -19.49 10.98 -3.67
N LEU A 357 -19.28 12.26 -3.33
CA LEU A 357 -19.80 13.40 -4.11
C LEU A 357 -18.99 13.62 -5.39
N THR A 358 -17.67 13.47 -5.25
CA THR A 358 -16.70 13.28 -6.34
C THR A 358 -16.65 11.79 -6.68
N THR A 359 -16.52 11.42 -7.95
CA THR A 359 -15.97 10.10 -8.31
C THR A 359 -14.51 10.08 -7.85
N SER A 360 -14.20 9.29 -6.82
CA SER A 360 -12.80 9.04 -6.45
C SER A 360 -12.02 8.47 -7.62
N SER A 361 -10.71 8.75 -7.68
CA SER A 361 -9.81 7.84 -8.39
C SER A 361 -10.04 6.44 -7.80
N PRO A 362 -10.34 5.41 -8.61
CA PRO A 362 -10.42 4.06 -8.09
C PRO A 362 -9.05 3.72 -7.54
N VAL A 363 -9.02 3.12 -6.35
CA VAL A 363 -7.76 2.73 -5.74
C VAL A 363 -7.09 1.71 -6.64
N GLY A 364 -5.81 1.94 -6.93
CA GLY A 364 -4.99 0.88 -7.48
C GLY A 364 -4.70 -0.09 -6.35
N ARG A 365 -4.81 -1.39 -6.61
CA ARG A 365 -3.83 -2.26 -5.96
C ARG A 365 -2.42 -1.84 -6.38
N ALA A 366 -1.40 -2.21 -5.61
CA ALA A 366 -0.06 -2.20 -6.16
C ALA A 366 0.04 -3.19 -7.35
N SER A 367 1.16 -3.20 -8.05
CA SER A 367 1.32 -4.06 -9.21
C SER A 367 1.81 -5.42 -8.74
N MET A 368 0.95 -6.45 -8.75
CA MET A 368 1.46 -7.84 -8.78
C MET A 368 2.47 -7.96 -9.92
N TRP A 369 3.75 -8.08 -9.57
CA TRP A 369 4.80 -8.29 -10.55
C TRP A 369 5.03 -9.79 -10.67
N VAL A 370 4.50 -10.37 -11.75
CA VAL A 370 4.54 -11.81 -12.01
C VAL A 370 5.76 -12.14 -12.86
N GLY A 371 6.71 -12.88 -12.29
CA GLY A 371 7.86 -13.40 -13.02
C GLY A 371 7.49 -14.59 -13.92
N ALA A 372 8.25 -14.78 -15.00
CA ALA A 372 7.97 -15.82 -15.99
C ALA A 372 8.50 -17.21 -15.56
N ASP A 373 7.68 -18.25 -15.78
CA ASP A 373 7.96 -19.66 -15.48
C ASP A 373 9.31 -20.10 -16.07
N ASN A 374 10.33 -20.23 -15.23
CA ASN A 374 11.66 -20.62 -15.68
C ASN A 374 12.08 -21.96 -15.06
N PRO A 375 12.09 -23.09 -15.82
CA PRO A 375 12.50 -24.39 -15.28
C PRO A 375 14.00 -24.44 -14.90
N LEU A 376 14.78 -23.42 -15.25
CA LEU A 376 16.18 -23.25 -14.88
C LEU A 376 16.39 -22.25 -13.72
N CYS A 377 15.33 -21.76 -13.08
CA CYS A 377 15.38 -20.86 -11.94
C CYS A 377 16.27 -21.33 -10.77
N SER A 378 16.81 -20.35 -10.04
CA SER A 378 17.57 -20.51 -8.81
C SER A 378 16.64 -20.60 -7.59
N ARG A 379 16.98 -21.44 -6.60
CA ARG A 379 16.24 -21.46 -5.31
C ARG A 379 16.78 -20.49 -4.26
N TYR A 380 17.90 -19.82 -4.52
CA TYR A 380 18.52 -18.79 -3.68
C TYR A 380 19.52 -17.95 -4.50
N TYR A 381 19.91 -16.77 -4.02
CA TYR A 381 20.73 -15.83 -4.79
C TYR A 381 22.15 -16.36 -5.06
N GLY A 382 22.52 -16.42 -6.34
CA GLY A 382 23.79 -16.96 -6.82
C GLY A 382 23.87 -18.49 -6.84
N GLN A 383 22.74 -19.23 -6.76
CA GLN A 383 22.77 -20.69 -6.94
C GLN A 383 23.25 -21.08 -8.35
N ARG A 384 22.82 -20.33 -9.37
CA ARG A 384 23.11 -20.61 -10.78
C ARG A 384 23.57 -19.32 -11.46
N PRO A 385 24.70 -19.33 -12.19
CA PRO A 385 25.01 -18.25 -13.11
C PRO A 385 24.04 -18.30 -14.30
N SER A 386 23.66 -17.13 -14.82
CA SER A 386 22.83 -17.00 -16.02
C SER A 386 23.47 -17.60 -17.29
N GLY A 387 24.81 -17.61 -17.38
CA GLY A 387 25.55 -17.91 -18.61
C GLY A 387 25.60 -16.76 -19.61
N LEU A 388 24.99 -15.61 -19.27
CA LEU A 388 24.94 -14.39 -20.07
C LEU A 388 26.11 -13.44 -19.67
N PRO A 389 26.31 -12.30 -20.37
CA PRO A 389 27.38 -11.35 -20.05
C PRO A 389 27.30 -10.83 -18.61
N ALA A 390 28.45 -10.49 -18.03
CA ALA A 390 28.57 -10.03 -16.66
C ALA A 390 27.77 -8.73 -16.37
N GLY A 391 27.27 -8.63 -15.14
CA GLY A 391 26.66 -7.44 -14.55
C GLY A 391 27.60 -6.72 -13.56
N PRO A 392 27.07 -5.75 -12.78
CA PRO A 392 27.84 -4.97 -11.81
C PRO A 392 28.48 -5.81 -10.69
N ASP A 393 27.79 -6.85 -10.24
CA ASP A 393 28.25 -7.84 -9.24
C ASP A 393 29.11 -8.97 -9.83
N GLY A 394 29.38 -8.92 -11.14
CA GLY A 394 30.18 -9.91 -11.85
C GLY A 394 29.33 -10.92 -12.62
N ALA A 395 29.42 -12.20 -12.27
CA ALA A 395 28.73 -13.26 -13.01
C ALA A 395 27.23 -13.31 -12.65
N SER A 396 26.41 -12.52 -13.35
CA SER A 396 24.99 -12.29 -13.05
C SER A 396 24.20 -13.56 -12.77
N SER A 397 23.40 -13.50 -11.70
CA SER A 397 22.56 -14.60 -11.23
C SER A 397 21.46 -14.95 -12.23
N GLN A 398 21.07 -16.22 -12.27
CA GLN A 398 19.79 -16.61 -12.86
C GLN A 398 18.65 -16.30 -11.86
N LEU A 399 17.52 -15.81 -12.37
CA LEU A 399 16.27 -15.51 -11.64
C LEU A 399 15.91 -16.51 -10.55
N LEU A 400 15.23 -16.05 -9.50
CA LEU A 400 14.72 -16.95 -8.48
C LEU A 400 13.43 -17.65 -8.94
N CYS A 401 13.15 -18.80 -8.33
CA CYS A 401 11.89 -19.54 -8.51
C CYS A 401 10.73 -18.97 -7.68
N GLY A 402 10.89 -17.78 -7.10
CA GLY A 402 10.19 -17.34 -5.91
C GLY A 402 10.75 -17.97 -4.62
N TYR A 403 10.66 -17.24 -3.51
CA TYR A 403 10.95 -17.75 -2.17
C TYR A 403 9.77 -18.52 -1.60
N THR A 404 10.06 -19.66 -1.00
CA THR A 404 9.09 -20.41 -0.19
C THR A 404 8.84 -19.69 1.14
N ALA A 405 7.67 -19.90 1.74
CA ALA A 405 7.35 -19.37 3.07
C ALA A 405 8.44 -19.67 4.13
N GLN A 406 9.03 -20.88 4.12
CA GLN A 406 10.10 -21.23 5.05
C GLN A 406 11.39 -20.41 4.83
N GLN A 407 11.67 -19.92 3.61
CA GLN A 407 12.82 -19.04 3.35
C GLN A 407 12.55 -17.64 3.90
N LEU A 408 11.41 -17.02 3.58
CA LEU A 408 11.04 -15.69 4.11
C LEU A 408 11.02 -15.69 5.64
N ARG A 409 10.42 -16.72 6.26
CA ARG A 409 10.44 -16.91 7.71
C ARG A 409 11.85 -17.05 8.30
N THR A 410 12.81 -17.56 7.53
CA THR A 410 14.18 -17.80 8.01
C THR A 410 15.06 -16.56 7.81
N ALA A 411 14.90 -15.85 6.70
CA ALA A 411 15.57 -14.58 6.43
C ALA A 411 15.21 -13.52 7.49
N TYR A 412 13.91 -13.26 7.71
CA TYR A 412 13.42 -12.29 8.69
C TYR A 412 13.38 -12.81 10.14
N GLY A 413 13.96 -13.99 10.40
CA GLY A 413 14.14 -14.50 11.76
C GLY A 413 12.87 -15.02 12.46
N ALA A 414 11.71 -15.01 11.82
CA ALA A 414 10.47 -15.61 12.31
C ALA A 414 10.65 -17.07 12.76
N THR A 415 11.35 -17.90 11.97
CA THR A 415 11.73 -19.27 12.32
C THR A 415 12.51 -19.35 13.63
N ALA A 416 13.45 -18.43 13.85
CA ALA A 416 14.29 -18.39 15.05
C ALA A 416 13.57 -17.82 16.28
N SER A 417 12.52 -17.00 16.09
CA SER A 417 11.66 -16.51 17.16
C SER A 417 10.76 -17.60 17.77
N GLY A 418 10.42 -18.63 16.99
CA GLY A 418 9.43 -19.66 17.35
C GLY A 418 7.97 -19.20 17.30
N MET A 419 7.70 -17.95 16.91
CA MET A 419 6.35 -17.38 16.83
C MET A 419 5.65 -17.75 15.51
N THR A 420 4.32 -17.82 15.55
CA THR A 420 3.45 -18.26 14.45
C THR A 420 2.22 -17.36 14.23
N GLY A 421 2.08 -16.26 14.98
CA GLY A 421 0.91 -15.37 14.99
C GLY A 421 -0.24 -15.89 15.86
N GLN A 422 -0.01 -16.94 16.67
CA GLN A 422 -1.06 -17.61 17.42
C GLN A 422 -1.79 -16.65 18.36
N GLY A 423 -3.11 -16.55 18.17
CA GLY A 423 -4.00 -15.71 18.98
C GLY A 423 -4.35 -14.37 18.34
N VAL A 424 -3.50 -13.87 17.44
CA VAL A 424 -3.68 -12.62 16.70
C VAL A 424 -4.67 -12.82 15.54
N THR A 425 -5.34 -11.74 15.16
CA THR A 425 -6.29 -11.68 14.05
C THR A 425 -5.91 -10.54 13.11
N ILE A 426 -5.57 -10.89 11.87
CA ILE A 426 -5.20 -9.94 10.83
C ILE A 426 -6.38 -9.79 9.86
N ALA A 427 -6.77 -8.56 9.57
CA ALA A 427 -7.69 -8.26 8.48
C ALA A 427 -6.90 -7.98 7.19
N VAL A 428 -7.45 -8.42 6.06
CA VAL A 428 -6.97 -8.08 4.71
C VAL A 428 -8.13 -7.41 3.97
N VAL A 429 -7.88 -6.30 3.27
CA VAL A 429 -8.95 -5.47 2.69
C VAL A 429 -8.61 -5.06 1.25
N ASP A 430 -9.11 -5.85 0.29
CA ASP A 430 -8.97 -5.63 -1.16
C ASP A 430 -10.32 -5.46 -1.86
N ALA A 431 -10.33 -5.27 -3.19
CA ALA A 431 -11.58 -5.25 -3.97
C ALA A 431 -11.97 -6.65 -4.47
N TYR A 432 -13.29 -6.92 -4.50
CA TYR A 432 -13.89 -8.17 -4.96
C TYR A 432 -13.47 -9.38 -4.10
N ALA A 433 -13.62 -10.60 -4.61
CA ALA A 433 -13.21 -11.82 -3.93
C ALA A 433 -13.01 -12.99 -4.90
N SER A 434 -11.97 -13.79 -4.68
CA SER A 434 -11.61 -14.99 -5.42
C SER A 434 -12.57 -16.16 -5.08
N PRO A 435 -13.14 -16.83 -6.09
CA PRO A 435 -14.03 -17.97 -5.87
C PRO A 435 -13.29 -19.24 -5.42
N THR A 436 -11.95 -19.24 -5.38
CA THR A 436 -11.11 -20.41 -5.07
C THR A 436 -10.20 -20.24 -3.86
N ILE A 437 -10.10 -19.05 -3.25
CA ILE A 437 -9.09 -18.70 -2.22
C ILE A 437 -8.79 -19.78 -1.17
N VAL A 438 -9.80 -20.37 -0.52
CA VAL A 438 -9.58 -21.39 0.53
C VAL A 438 -9.08 -22.72 -0.02
N ALA A 439 -9.40 -23.06 -1.28
CA ALA A 439 -8.85 -24.24 -1.94
C ALA A 439 -7.40 -24.00 -2.41
N ASP A 440 -7.10 -22.76 -2.82
CA ASP A 440 -5.81 -22.35 -3.35
C ASP A 440 -4.77 -22.24 -2.21
N VAL A 441 -5.03 -21.42 -1.18
CA VAL A 441 -4.15 -21.25 -0.01
C VAL A 441 -3.87 -22.59 0.68
N ASN A 442 -4.87 -23.48 0.79
CA ASN A 442 -4.67 -24.81 1.37
C ASN A 442 -3.87 -25.75 0.46
N ARG A 443 -3.85 -25.52 -0.85
CA ARG A 443 -2.98 -26.25 -1.76
C ARG A 443 -1.54 -25.74 -1.67
N TRP A 444 -1.34 -24.45 -1.87
CA TRP A 444 -0.04 -23.80 -1.75
C TRP A 444 0.61 -24.08 -0.39
N SER A 445 -0.16 -24.05 0.71
CA SER A 445 0.32 -24.43 2.05
C SER A 445 0.97 -25.82 2.09
N ARG A 446 0.37 -26.83 1.42
CA ARG A 446 0.96 -28.18 1.34
C ARG A 446 2.24 -28.21 0.52
N GLU A 447 2.32 -27.39 -0.53
CA GLU A 447 3.49 -27.29 -1.42
C GLU A 447 4.64 -26.52 -0.76
N MET A 448 4.34 -25.54 0.11
CA MET A 448 5.30 -24.78 0.93
C MET A 448 5.63 -25.43 2.29
N GLY A 449 4.97 -26.54 2.66
CA GLY A 449 5.19 -27.24 3.93
C GLY A 449 4.56 -26.58 5.17
N LEU A 450 3.62 -25.66 4.96
CA LEU A 450 2.80 -25.02 6.00
C LEU A 450 1.61 -25.90 6.42
N PRO A 451 1.00 -25.67 7.60
CA PRO A 451 -0.32 -26.21 7.90
C PRO A 451 -1.40 -25.62 6.97
N GLU A 452 -2.39 -26.42 6.62
CA GLU A 452 -3.63 -25.91 6.00
C GLU A 452 -4.42 -25.02 6.99
N LEU A 453 -5.20 -24.07 6.46
CA LEU A 453 -6.10 -23.20 7.21
C LEU A 453 -7.07 -24.02 8.06
N LYS A 454 -6.98 -23.84 9.38
CA LYS A 454 -7.80 -24.56 10.35
C LYS A 454 -9.26 -24.09 10.30
N GLN A 455 -10.19 -24.92 10.76
CA GLN A 455 -11.60 -24.56 10.79
C GLN A 455 -11.82 -23.29 11.62
N GLY A 456 -12.28 -22.21 10.97
CA GLY A 456 -12.49 -20.90 11.61
C GLY A 456 -11.23 -20.03 11.71
N GLN A 457 -10.10 -20.42 11.10
CA GLN A 457 -8.91 -19.58 10.96
C GLN A 457 -9.11 -18.50 9.90
N PHE A 458 -9.66 -18.86 8.74
CA PHE A 458 -10.05 -17.91 7.68
C PHE A 458 -11.54 -17.57 7.74
N LYS A 459 -11.88 -16.30 7.52
CA LYS A 459 -13.24 -15.81 7.30
C LYS A 459 -13.22 -14.71 6.22
N GLN A 460 -14.24 -14.68 5.37
CA GLN A 460 -14.45 -13.59 4.42
C GLN A 460 -15.76 -12.84 4.69
N TYR A 461 -15.76 -11.52 4.48
CA TYR A 461 -16.91 -10.64 4.43
C TYR A 461 -17.00 -10.02 3.03
N VAL A 462 -17.89 -10.57 2.19
CA VAL A 462 -18.03 -10.18 0.78
C VAL A 462 -19.48 -9.80 0.46
N PRO A 463 -19.74 -8.97 -0.58
CA PRO A 463 -21.08 -8.66 -1.03
C PRO A 463 -21.83 -9.91 -1.53
N GLN A 464 -23.13 -10.01 -1.25
CA GLN A 464 -24.00 -11.05 -1.83
C GLN A 464 -24.06 -10.98 -3.37
N PHE A 465 -23.87 -9.78 -3.91
CA PHE A 465 -23.73 -9.49 -5.34
C PHE A 465 -23.01 -8.16 -5.51
N TYR A 466 -22.40 -7.97 -6.68
CA TYR A 466 -21.77 -6.73 -7.13
C TYR A 466 -22.69 -5.98 -8.09
N ASP A 467 -22.46 -4.66 -8.24
CA ASP A 467 -23.17 -3.82 -9.21
C ASP A 467 -22.47 -3.91 -10.59
N PRO A 468 -23.12 -4.45 -11.63
CA PRO A 468 -22.54 -4.53 -12.97
C PRO A 468 -22.33 -3.17 -13.66
N ALA A 469 -22.80 -2.06 -13.06
CA ALA A 469 -22.44 -0.71 -13.49
C ALA A 469 -21.13 -0.20 -12.87
N LYS A 470 -20.67 -0.78 -11.74
CA LYS A 470 -19.39 -0.46 -11.09
C LYS A 470 -18.23 -1.40 -11.48
N THR A 471 -18.52 -2.64 -11.89
CA THR A 471 -17.48 -3.67 -12.07
C THR A 471 -17.77 -4.63 -13.22
N SER A 472 -16.71 -5.02 -13.93
CA SER A 472 -16.72 -6.08 -14.94
C SER A 472 -16.07 -7.38 -14.42
N ALA A 473 -16.30 -8.49 -15.14
CA ALA A 473 -15.63 -9.75 -14.82
C ALA A 473 -14.10 -9.66 -14.91
N SER A 474 -13.56 -8.78 -15.78
CA SER A 474 -12.11 -8.52 -15.87
C SER A 474 -11.56 -7.73 -14.69
N ASP A 475 -12.35 -6.85 -14.07
CA ASP A 475 -11.91 -6.08 -12.90
C ASP A 475 -11.84 -7.02 -11.68
N ALA A 476 -12.90 -7.82 -11.46
CA ALA A 476 -12.92 -8.86 -10.44
C ALA A 476 -11.79 -9.89 -10.64
N ALA A 477 -11.63 -10.44 -11.87
CA ALA A 477 -10.53 -11.35 -12.20
C ALA A 477 -9.16 -10.77 -11.87
N GLY A 478 -8.99 -9.46 -12.09
CA GLY A 478 -7.76 -8.77 -11.78
C GLY A 478 -7.39 -8.91 -10.31
N TRP A 479 -8.30 -8.67 -9.37
CA TRP A 479 -8.00 -8.66 -7.93
C TRP A 479 -7.93 -10.04 -7.27
N TRP A 480 -8.31 -11.12 -7.95
CA TRP A 480 -8.22 -12.48 -7.40
C TRP A 480 -6.80 -12.92 -7.08
N GLY A 481 -5.81 -12.46 -7.85
CA GLY A 481 -4.41 -12.67 -7.53
C GLY A 481 -3.97 -11.89 -6.29
N GLU A 482 -4.54 -10.70 -6.05
CA GLU A 482 -4.20 -9.84 -4.91
C GLU A 482 -4.61 -10.49 -3.59
N GLU A 483 -5.88 -10.90 -3.47
CA GLU A 483 -6.35 -11.64 -2.30
C GLU A 483 -5.51 -12.90 -2.07
N THR A 484 -5.11 -13.60 -3.14
CA THR A 484 -4.30 -14.81 -3.01
C THR A 484 -2.89 -14.49 -2.48
N LEU A 485 -2.23 -13.47 -3.04
CA LEU A 485 -0.94 -12.96 -2.56
C LEU A 485 -1.03 -12.54 -1.08
N ASP A 486 -2.01 -11.72 -0.70
CA ASP A 486 -2.13 -11.21 0.67
C ASP A 486 -2.42 -12.33 1.68
N ILE A 487 -3.35 -13.25 1.37
CA ILE A 487 -3.67 -14.35 2.29
C ILE A 487 -2.47 -15.31 2.40
N GLU A 488 -1.77 -15.62 1.31
CA GLU A 488 -0.61 -16.51 1.33
C GLU A 488 0.60 -15.87 2.03
N ALA A 489 0.87 -14.58 1.82
CA ALA A 489 1.96 -13.86 2.48
C ALA A 489 1.72 -13.68 3.99
N VAL A 490 0.48 -13.38 4.39
CA VAL A 490 0.07 -13.41 5.80
C VAL A 490 0.26 -14.82 6.38
N HIS A 491 -0.21 -15.87 5.70
CA HIS A 491 -0.13 -17.25 6.19
C HIS A 491 1.31 -17.79 6.19
N ALA A 492 2.21 -17.30 5.33
CA ALA A 492 3.64 -17.57 5.38
C ALA A 492 4.25 -17.12 6.71
N MET A 493 4.03 -15.85 7.06
CA MET A 493 4.68 -15.23 8.21
C MET A 493 3.94 -15.51 9.52
N ALA A 494 2.63 -15.74 9.48
CA ALA A 494 1.77 -15.97 10.65
C ALA A 494 0.80 -17.17 10.49
N PRO A 495 1.28 -18.42 10.32
CA PRO A 495 0.46 -19.61 10.00
C PRO A 495 -0.52 -20.09 11.10
N ASP A 496 -0.50 -19.49 12.30
CA ASP A 496 -1.47 -19.70 13.38
C ASP A 496 -2.35 -18.46 13.66
N ALA A 497 -2.12 -17.33 12.97
CA ALA A 497 -3.01 -16.18 13.06
C ALA A 497 -4.37 -16.49 12.41
N LYS A 498 -5.41 -15.80 12.88
CA LYS A 498 -6.69 -15.74 12.16
C LYS A 498 -6.58 -14.70 11.05
N ILE A 499 -7.23 -14.99 9.93
CA ILE A 499 -7.24 -14.15 8.74
C ILE A 499 -8.68 -13.77 8.42
N VAL A 500 -8.97 -12.48 8.31
CA VAL A 500 -10.32 -11.97 8.07
C VAL A 500 -10.33 -11.07 6.83
N TYR A 501 -10.72 -11.62 5.69
CA TYR A 501 -10.78 -10.90 4.43
C TYR A 501 -12.06 -10.04 4.31
N TYR A 502 -11.92 -8.82 3.77
CA TYR A 502 -13.01 -7.86 3.57
C TYR A 502 -13.05 -7.35 2.11
N GLY A 503 -13.57 -8.17 1.22
CA GLY A 503 -13.74 -7.82 -0.20
C GLY A 503 -14.68 -6.63 -0.41
N SER A 504 -14.12 -5.49 -0.83
CA SER A 504 -14.88 -4.29 -1.21
C SER A 504 -15.76 -4.55 -2.45
N PRO A 505 -16.99 -4.04 -2.51
CA PRO A 505 -17.87 -4.17 -3.69
C PRO A 505 -17.38 -3.46 -4.95
N SER A 506 -16.39 -2.56 -4.84
CA SER A 506 -15.78 -1.86 -5.98
C SER A 506 -14.38 -1.34 -5.65
N THR A 507 -13.71 -0.73 -6.62
CA THR A 507 -12.45 -0.01 -6.42
C THR A 507 -12.61 1.43 -5.91
N ASP A 508 -13.84 1.90 -5.59
CA ASP A 508 -14.05 3.23 -5.00
C ASP A 508 -13.58 3.28 -3.54
N THR A 509 -12.80 4.31 -3.16
CA THR A 509 -12.26 4.46 -1.79
C THR A 509 -13.34 4.45 -0.71
N ALA A 510 -14.54 4.97 -1.02
CA ALA A 510 -15.67 4.98 -0.09
C ALA A 510 -16.26 3.58 0.19
N ASP A 511 -16.05 2.60 -0.70
CA ASP A 511 -16.47 1.21 -0.48
C ASP A 511 -15.43 0.44 0.38
N PHE A 512 -14.14 0.78 0.28
CA PHE A 512 -13.10 0.30 1.19
C PHE A 512 -13.25 0.83 2.62
N TYR A 513 -13.59 2.11 2.78
CA TYR A 513 -13.79 2.71 4.11
C TYR A 513 -14.96 2.05 4.87
N GLN A 514 -15.98 1.54 4.17
CA GLN A 514 -17.04 0.72 4.76
C GLN A 514 -16.54 -0.65 5.26
N SER A 515 -15.42 -1.18 4.76
CA SER A 515 -14.76 -2.36 5.33
C SER A 515 -14.01 -2.00 6.60
N PHE A 516 -13.25 -0.90 6.61
CA PHE A 516 -12.56 -0.41 7.81
C PHE A 516 -13.50 -0.13 8.99
N GLN A 517 -14.68 0.45 8.72
CA GLN A 517 -15.70 0.67 9.75
C GLN A 517 -16.24 -0.64 10.33
N LYS A 518 -16.41 -1.69 9.52
CA LYS A 518 -16.83 -3.02 10.01
C LYS A 518 -15.74 -3.70 10.84
N ILE A 519 -14.46 -3.41 10.55
CA ILE A 519 -13.32 -3.90 11.35
C ILE A 519 -13.30 -3.22 12.72
N ILE A 520 -13.36 -1.89 12.73
CA ILE A 520 -13.33 -1.06 13.94
C ILE A 520 -14.57 -1.30 14.82
N SER A 521 -15.79 -1.06 14.30
CA SER A 521 -17.02 -1.19 15.09
C SER A 521 -17.31 -2.62 15.59
N GLY A 522 -16.71 -3.64 14.97
CA GLY A 522 -16.75 -5.03 15.44
C GLY A 522 -15.51 -5.49 16.21
N GLN A 523 -14.50 -4.64 16.35
CA GLN A 523 -13.13 -4.93 16.82
C GLN A 523 -12.63 -6.31 16.36
N THR A 524 -12.68 -6.54 15.04
CA THR A 524 -12.56 -7.89 14.46
C THR A 524 -11.13 -8.30 14.12
N ALA A 525 -10.15 -7.40 14.25
CA ALA A 525 -8.74 -7.64 13.96
C ALA A 525 -7.86 -6.72 14.80
N ASP A 526 -6.64 -7.15 15.08
CA ASP A 526 -5.59 -6.41 15.78
C ASP A 526 -4.74 -5.58 14.79
N ILE A 527 -4.66 -6.05 13.53
CA ILE A 527 -3.82 -5.51 12.44
C ILE A 527 -4.64 -5.52 11.14
N VAL A 528 -4.50 -4.50 10.28
CA VAL A 528 -5.13 -4.44 8.95
C VAL A 528 -4.06 -4.29 7.86
N SER A 529 -3.92 -5.30 6.99
CA SER A 529 -3.12 -5.27 5.76
C SER A 529 -3.91 -4.68 4.59
N ASN A 530 -3.24 -3.88 3.76
CA ASN A 530 -3.83 -3.23 2.59
C ASN A 530 -2.78 -3.14 1.46
N SER A 531 -2.99 -3.89 0.39
CA SER A 531 -2.12 -3.91 -0.79
C SER A 531 -2.57 -2.94 -1.89
N TRP A 532 -3.08 -1.78 -1.46
CA TRP A 532 -3.62 -0.76 -2.36
C TRP A 532 -3.22 0.67 -1.97
N SER A 533 -2.96 1.47 -2.99
CA SER A 533 -2.66 2.91 -2.88
C SER A 533 -2.84 3.62 -4.23
N GLY A 534 -2.71 4.94 -4.22
CA GLY A 534 -2.59 5.75 -5.43
C GLY A 534 -1.93 7.09 -5.11
N PRO A 535 -1.56 7.90 -6.11
CA PRO A 535 -0.93 9.20 -5.89
C PRO A 535 -1.72 10.07 -4.91
N GLU A 536 -1.03 10.51 -3.84
CA GLU A 536 -1.53 11.50 -2.90
C GLU A 536 -2.01 12.76 -3.65
N LEU A 537 -1.21 13.22 -4.62
CA LEU A 537 -1.56 14.28 -5.56
C LEU A 537 -2.79 13.93 -6.41
N GLY A 538 -3.96 14.38 -5.97
CA GLY A 538 -5.25 14.16 -6.63
C GLY A 538 -6.27 13.41 -5.77
N THR A 539 -5.87 12.92 -4.59
CA THR A 539 -6.77 12.32 -3.60
C THR A 539 -7.77 13.37 -3.06
N ASP A 540 -9.05 12.99 -2.98
CA ASP A 540 -10.12 13.86 -2.50
C ASP A 540 -9.98 14.16 -1.01
N GLN A 541 -10.02 15.44 -0.62
CA GLN A 541 -9.83 15.87 0.77
C GLN A 541 -10.91 15.35 1.73
N SER A 542 -12.12 15.02 1.25
CA SER A 542 -13.13 14.34 2.06
C SER A 542 -12.74 12.89 2.38
N ALA A 543 -12.02 12.22 1.47
CA ALA A 543 -11.47 10.89 1.69
C ALA A 543 -10.25 10.93 2.63
N VAL A 544 -9.42 11.97 2.57
CA VAL A 544 -8.34 12.20 3.57
C VAL A 544 -8.93 12.42 4.96
N ALA A 545 -9.93 13.30 5.09
CA ALA A 545 -10.58 13.59 6.38
C ALA A 545 -11.27 12.36 6.99
N ALA A 546 -11.97 11.56 6.16
CA ALA A 546 -12.54 10.29 6.60
C ALA A 546 -11.47 9.25 6.95
N GLY A 547 -10.38 9.15 6.17
CA GLY A 547 -9.23 8.28 6.45
C GLY A 547 -8.62 8.57 7.82
N GLN A 548 -8.23 9.81 8.11
CA GLN A 548 -7.71 10.18 9.42
C GLN A 548 -8.69 9.89 10.56
N GLN A 549 -10.00 10.08 10.34
CA GLN A 549 -11.03 9.75 11.33
C GLN A 549 -11.12 8.23 11.61
N ILE A 550 -10.85 7.38 10.60
CA ILE A 550 -10.76 5.91 10.73
C ILE A 550 -9.47 5.54 11.46
N TYR A 551 -8.30 5.99 10.99
CA TYR A 551 -7.00 5.53 11.49
C TYR A 551 -6.72 6.02 12.91
N GLN A 552 -7.15 7.24 13.28
CA GLN A 552 -7.11 7.71 14.68
C GLN A 552 -8.04 6.91 15.59
N GLN A 553 -9.19 6.43 15.09
CA GLN A 553 -10.05 5.55 15.87
C GLN A 553 -9.43 4.15 16.02
N GLY A 554 -8.81 3.60 14.97
CA GLY A 554 -8.01 2.38 15.04
C GLY A 554 -6.90 2.47 16.09
N ALA A 555 -6.11 3.54 16.06
CA ALA A 555 -5.08 3.83 17.05
C ALA A 555 -5.61 3.82 18.50
N VAL A 556 -6.75 4.46 18.75
CA VAL A 556 -7.41 4.49 20.06
C VAL A 556 -8.00 3.13 20.47
N GLU A 557 -8.49 2.33 19.52
CA GLU A 557 -9.08 1.01 19.75
C GLU A 557 -8.06 -0.14 19.72
N GLY A 558 -6.77 0.13 19.49
CA GLY A 558 -5.69 -0.85 19.52
C GLY A 558 -5.45 -1.61 18.21
N ILE A 559 -5.95 -1.07 17.09
CA ILE A 559 -5.89 -1.67 15.76
C ILE A 559 -4.85 -0.93 14.90
N ASN A 560 -3.82 -1.63 14.41
CA ASN A 560 -2.86 -1.04 13.46
C ASN A 560 -3.39 -1.07 12.01
N PHE A 561 -2.95 -0.12 11.20
CA PHE A 561 -3.24 -0.07 9.76
C PHE A 561 -1.93 0.00 8.98
N ASN A 562 -1.69 -0.99 8.12
CA ASN A 562 -0.52 -1.12 7.26
C ASN A 562 -0.95 -0.93 5.80
N PHE A 563 -0.17 -0.20 5.00
CA PHE A 563 -0.45 0.06 3.59
C PHE A 563 0.81 -0.06 2.72
N SER A 564 0.69 -0.74 1.58
CA SER A 564 1.69 -0.77 0.51
C SER A 564 1.96 0.64 -0.06
N THR A 565 3.21 1.11 -0.09
CA THR A 565 3.52 2.48 -0.56
C THR A 565 3.39 2.69 -2.07
N GLY A 566 3.34 1.63 -2.87
CA GLY A 566 3.22 1.68 -4.33
C GLY A 566 4.45 1.13 -5.05
N ASP A 567 4.34 0.97 -6.38
CA ASP A 567 5.24 0.12 -7.17
C ASP A 567 5.85 0.81 -8.40
N ASN A 568 5.71 2.13 -8.46
CA ASN A 568 6.19 2.97 -9.57
C ASN A 568 7.14 4.08 -9.07
N GLY A 569 7.87 3.81 -7.98
CA GLY A 569 8.73 4.78 -7.32
C GLY A 569 7.95 6.02 -6.87
N ASP A 570 8.46 7.20 -7.18
CA ASP A 570 7.80 8.50 -6.98
C ASP A 570 6.67 8.83 -7.98
N PHE A 571 6.14 7.82 -8.69
CA PHE A 571 5.14 7.92 -9.76
C PHE A 571 5.55 8.74 -11.00
N THR A 572 6.80 9.21 -11.15
CA THR A 572 7.21 9.97 -12.35
C THR A 572 7.44 9.10 -13.61
N VAL A 573 7.38 7.78 -13.48
CA VAL A 573 7.57 6.78 -14.56
C VAL A 573 6.56 5.63 -14.43
N GLY A 574 6.66 4.63 -15.30
CA GLY A 574 5.76 3.47 -15.34
C GLY A 574 4.51 3.68 -16.20
N ASP A 575 3.91 2.58 -16.62
CA ASP A 575 2.84 2.57 -17.65
C ASP A 575 1.43 2.84 -17.11
N LYS A 576 1.21 2.78 -15.79
CA LYS A 576 -0.13 2.87 -15.19
C LYS A 576 -0.55 4.30 -14.82
N GLN A 577 0.29 5.05 -14.11
CA GLN A 577 -0.03 6.37 -13.55
C GLN A 577 1.19 7.30 -13.52
N LYS A 578 1.64 7.78 -14.68
CA LYS A 578 2.75 8.73 -14.78
C LYS A 578 2.35 10.14 -14.35
N MET A 579 2.90 10.59 -13.22
CA MET A 579 2.76 11.95 -12.69
C MET A 579 3.78 12.92 -13.31
N PRO A 580 3.45 14.23 -13.42
CA PRO A 580 4.35 15.24 -13.97
C PRO A 580 5.44 15.71 -12.98
N ASN A 581 5.27 15.43 -11.69
CA ASN A 581 6.20 15.70 -10.60
C ASN A 581 6.18 14.48 -9.64
N PRO A 582 7.22 14.29 -8.81
CA PRO A 582 7.23 13.29 -7.74
C PRO A 582 5.99 13.33 -6.85
N SER A 583 5.54 12.16 -6.40
CA SER A 583 4.44 11.98 -5.44
C SER A 583 4.64 10.73 -4.60
N VAL A 584 3.80 10.57 -3.57
CA VAL A 584 3.80 9.44 -2.64
C VAL A 584 2.44 8.73 -2.68
N GLY A 585 2.37 7.47 -2.25
CA GLY A 585 1.11 6.72 -2.21
C GLY A 585 0.24 7.07 -1.00
N TYR A 586 -1.03 7.44 -1.24
CA TYR A 586 -2.10 7.48 -0.23
C TYR A 586 -2.95 6.20 -0.35
N PRO A 587 -3.40 5.54 0.75
CA PRO A 587 -3.36 5.99 2.14
C PRO A 587 -2.02 5.86 2.88
N ALA A 588 -1.01 5.19 2.32
CA ALA A 588 0.26 4.94 2.99
C ALA A 588 0.98 6.23 3.48
N SER A 589 0.70 7.39 2.90
CA SER A 589 1.24 8.67 3.32
C SER A 589 0.57 9.31 4.53
N ASP A 590 -0.59 8.79 4.98
CA ASP A 590 -1.22 9.27 6.20
C ASP A 590 -0.29 9.04 7.43
N PRO A 591 -0.11 10.01 8.33
CA PRO A 591 0.76 9.86 9.50
C PRO A 591 0.18 8.92 10.58
N TRP A 592 -1.05 8.42 10.41
CA TRP A 592 -1.70 7.47 11.33
C TRP A 592 -1.66 6.00 10.86
N VAL A 593 -0.96 5.71 9.75
CA VAL A 593 -0.78 4.34 9.22
C VAL A 593 0.71 4.02 9.02
N THR A 594 1.05 2.73 9.03
CA THR A 594 2.39 2.26 8.69
C THR A 594 2.51 2.13 7.17
N GLY A 595 3.33 2.97 6.53
CA GLY A 595 3.66 2.82 5.12
C GLY A 595 4.73 1.74 4.94
N VAL A 596 4.43 0.66 4.22
CA VAL A 596 5.34 -0.46 3.97
C VAL A 596 5.90 -0.40 2.55
N GLY A 597 7.20 -0.10 2.46
CA GLY A 597 7.98 -0.05 1.23
C GLY A 597 8.64 -1.38 0.86
N GLY A 598 9.49 -1.36 -0.17
CA GLY A 598 9.97 -2.57 -0.84
C GLY A 598 11.48 -2.74 -0.86
N THR A 599 11.95 -3.97 -0.64
CA THR A 599 13.33 -4.41 -0.83
C THR A 599 13.45 -5.49 -1.92
N SER A 600 14.63 -5.62 -2.50
CA SER A 600 15.08 -6.86 -3.14
C SER A 600 15.83 -7.70 -2.11
N LEU A 601 15.42 -8.95 -1.88
CA LEU A 601 15.98 -9.84 -0.85
C LEU A 601 16.90 -10.92 -1.44
N GLY A 602 18.14 -10.98 -0.95
CA GLY A 602 19.04 -12.11 -1.16
C GLY A 602 19.05 -13.09 0.02
N THR A 603 18.70 -14.35 -0.22
CA THR A 603 18.96 -15.46 0.72
C THR A 603 20.11 -16.36 0.26
N ASP A 604 20.63 -17.15 1.20
CA ASP A 604 21.62 -18.21 0.95
C ASP A 604 20.99 -19.60 0.75
N ALA A 605 21.82 -20.63 0.61
CA ALA A 605 21.39 -22.02 0.38
C ALA A 605 20.61 -22.66 1.54
N SER A 606 20.56 -22.03 2.71
CA SER A 606 19.77 -22.44 3.88
C SER A 606 18.47 -21.64 4.04
N GLY A 607 18.25 -20.62 3.19
CA GLY A 607 17.18 -19.64 3.37
C GLY A 607 17.50 -18.56 4.41
N ALA A 608 18.76 -18.45 4.85
CA ALA A 608 19.18 -17.38 5.75
C ALA A 608 19.40 -16.07 4.97
N TYR A 609 19.21 -14.95 5.67
CA TYR A 609 19.48 -13.60 5.17
C TYR A 609 20.92 -13.47 4.66
N LYS A 610 21.12 -12.95 3.45
CA LYS A 610 22.43 -12.70 2.84
C LYS A 610 22.63 -11.22 2.53
N TRP A 611 21.64 -10.55 1.98
CA TRP A 611 21.62 -9.10 1.71
C TRP A 611 20.18 -8.62 1.44
N GLU A 612 19.96 -7.31 1.60
CA GLU A 612 18.83 -6.58 1.00
C GLU A 612 19.35 -5.28 0.38
N THR A 613 18.68 -4.80 -0.66
CA THR A 613 18.81 -3.43 -1.20
C THR A 613 17.39 -2.86 -1.43
N GLY A 614 17.25 -1.55 -1.60
CA GLY A 614 15.94 -0.96 -1.91
C GLY A 614 15.44 -1.45 -3.27
N TRP A 615 14.16 -1.80 -3.36
CA TRP A 615 13.59 -2.33 -4.61
C TRP A 615 13.52 -1.22 -5.68
N GLY A 616 14.20 -1.46 -6.79
CA GLY A 616 14.17 -0.62 -7.98
C GLY A 616 14.80 -1.34 -9.16
N SER A 617 13.98 -2.00 -9.96
CA SER A 617 14.43 -2.90 -11.01
C SER A 617 14.48 -2.18 -12.35
N MET A 618 15.65 -2.18 -13.00
CA MET A 618 15.84 -1.57 -14.32
C MET A 618 16.41 -2.57 -15.33
N ASP A 619 15.69 -2.72 -16.45
CA ASP A 619 15.96 -3.63 -17.56
C ASP A 619 17.01 -3.06 -18.54
N TYR A 620 18.08 -3.81 -18.79
CA TYR A 620 19.11 -3.49 -19.76
C TYR A 620 19.16 -4.56 -20.87
N PRO A 621 18.46 -4.37 -22.01
CA PRO A 621 18.45 -5.32 -23.11
C PRO A 621 19.83 -5.60 -23.72
N GLY A 622 20.07 -6.84 -24.12
CA GLY A 622 21.32 -7.29 -24.71
C GLY A 622 21.61 -6.68 -26.09
N ASN A 623 22.83 -6.21 -26.29
CA ASN A 623 23.31 -5.59 -27.53
C ASN A 623 24.14 -6.54 -28.44
N GLY A 624 24.24 -7.82 -28.06
CA GLY A 624 25.00 -8.86 -28.76
C GLY A 624 26.45 -9.04 -28.28
N ASN A 625 27.04 -8.06 -27.59
CA ASN A 625 28.38 -8.15 -26.96
C ASN A 625 28.35 -7.81 -25.45
N GLY A 626 27.17 -7.63 -24.88
CA GLY A 626 26.94 -7.09 -23.54
C GLY A 626 25.56 -6.44 -23.47
N TRP A 627 25.41 -5.48 -22.57
CA TRP A 627 24.12 -4.84 -22.22
C TRP A 627 23.97 -3.44 -22.83
N SER A 628 22.74 -2.92 -22.88
CA SER A 628 22.46 -1.54 -23.32
C SER A 628 23.17 -0.51 -22.44
N ALA A 629 23.39 0.70 -22.97
CA ALA A 629 23.90 1.83 -22.18
C ALA A 629 22.76 2.67 -21.53
N GLN A 630 21.51 2.26 -21.76
CA GLN A 630 20.29 2.87 -21.26
C GLN A 630 19.39 1.74 -20.77
N GLY A 631 18.95 1.83 -19.52
CA GLY A 631 17.98 0.90 -18.97
C GLY A 631 16.54 1.37 -19.22
N GLN A 632 15.60 0.48 -19.01
CA GLN A 632 14.17 0.72 -19.00
C GLN A 632 13.65 0.43 -17.59
N PHE A 633 12.96 1.39 -16.96
CA PHE A 633 12.35 1.15 -15.64
C PHE A 633 11.27 0.08 -15.76
N ASP A 634 11.34 -0.95 -14.90
CA ASP A 634 10.29 -1.97 -14.78
C ASP A 634 9.37 -1.63 -13.60
N GLY A 635 9.76 -1.98 -12.36
CA GLY A 635 9.06 -1.66 -11.11
C GLY A 635 10.01 -1.18 -10.01
N ALA A 636 9.49 -0.42 -9.02
CA ALA A 636 10.27 0.04 -7.87
C ALA A 636 9.40 0.44 -6.67
N GLY A 637 9.92 0.25 -5.46
CA GLY A 637 9.21 0.57 -4.22
C GLY A 637 8.87 2.06 -4.11
N GLY A 638 7.63 2.36 -3.71
CA GLY A 638 7.12 3.71 -3.53
C GLY A 638 7.65 4.36 -2.25
N GLY A 639 7.88 5.67 -2.31
CA GLY A 639 8.42 6.43 -1.19
C GLY A 639 8.57 7.91 -1.55
N GLY A 640 9.32 8.66 -0.74
CA GLY A 640 9.53 10.10 -0.92
C GLY A 640 8.71 10.95 0.05
N VAL A 641 8.49 12.22 -0.30
CA VAL A 641 7.97 13.25 0.61
C VAL A 641 6.51 13.57 0.32
N SER A 642 5.66 13.48 1.35
CA SER A 642 4.26 13.94 1.29
C SER A 642 4.19 15.46 1.09
N VAL A 643 3.18 15.90 0.35
CA VAL A 643 2.82 17.33 0.21
C VAL A 643 1.50 17.67 0.93
N MET A 644 0.83 16.67 1.53
CA MET A 644 -0.38 16.86 2.34
C MET A 644 -0.11 16.84 3.84
N PHE A 645 0.91 16.12 4.31
CA PHE A 645 1.10 15.85 5.75
C PHE A 645 2.45 16.36 6.26
N GLN A 646 2.40 17.11 7.36
CA GLN A 646 3.59 17.55 8.09
C GLN A 646 4.30 16.38 8.76
N GLN A 647 5.60 16.53 9.02
CA GLN A 647 6.42 15.52 9.69
C GLN A 647 5.81 15.16 11.05
N PRO A 648 5.40 13.90 11.27
CA PRO A 648 4.81 13.50 12.54
C PRO A 648 5.90 13.40 13.62
N PRO A 649 5.57 13.57 14.92
CA PRO A 649 6.57 13.64 15.99
C PRO A 649 7.52 12.43 16.08
N TYR A 650 7.08 11.23 15.65
CA TYR A 650 7.90 10.03 15.65
C TYR A 650 9.01 10.01 14.57
N GLN A 651 8.85 10.78 13.48
CA GLN A 651 9.87 10.94 12.44
C GLN A 651 10.96 11.97 12.81
N VAL A 652 10.71 12.84 13.81
CA VAL A 652 11.60 13.96 14.14
C VAL A 652 12.88 13.45 14.80
N GLY A 653 14.02 13.69 14.14
CA GLY A 653 15.34 13.24 14.59
C GLY A 653 15.75 11.85 14.11
N VAL A 654 14.86 11.12 13.44
CA VAL A 654 15.17 9.89 12.69
C VAL A 654 15.31 10.21 11.21
N VAL A 655 14.29 10.83 10.61
CA VAL A 655 14.28 11.19 9.19
C VAL A 655 15.23 12.38 8.95
N PRO A 656 16.18 12.29 7.99
CA PRO A 656 17.09 13.38 7.68
C PRO A 656 16.39 14.67 7.26
N ASP A 657 16.85 15.81 7.77
CA ASP A 657 16.36 17.15 7.40
C ASP A 657 16.41 17.41 5.88
N ALA A 658 17.34 16.79 5.16
CA ALA A 658 17.47 16.90 3.71
C ALA A 658 16.33 16.20 2.93
N LEU A 659 15.69 15.19 3.52
CA LEU A 659 14.49 14.52 2.97
C LEU A 659 13.22 15.15 3.54
N ALA A 660 13.17 15.43 4.83
CA ALA A 660 11.97 15.98 5.48
C ALA A 660 11.67 17.44 5.12
N LYS A 661 12.64 18.22 4.60
CA LYS A 661 12.51 19.67 4.39
C LYS A 661 12.93 20.18 3.00
N PRO A 662 12.39 19.63 1.89
CA PRO A 662 12.76 20.03 0.52
C PRO A 662 12.41 21.50 0.19
N ASP A 663 11.40 22.07 0.85
CA ASP A 663 10.98 23.48 0.75
C ASP A 663 11.30 24.31 2.01
N GLY A 664 11.94 23.70 3.01
CA GLY A 664 12.21 24.29 4.32
C GLY A 664 11.09 24.14 5.36
N GLN A 665 9.97 23.47 5.05
CA GLN A 665 8.97 23.02 6.03
C GLN A 665 9.15 21.53 6.32
N SER A 666 8.72 21.05 7.50
CA SER A 666 8.83 19.63 7.89
C SER A 666 7.64 18.83 7.39
N HIS A 667 7.88 17.86 6.50
CA HIS A 667 6.87 16.97 5.89
C HIS A 667 7.05 15.49 6.28
N ARG A 668 6.00 14.69 6.12
CA ARG A 668 5.99 13.24 6.34
C ARG A 668 6.71 12.54 5.17
N VAL A 669 7.69 11.70 5.47
CA VAL A 669 8.46 10.93 4.47
C VAL A 669 8.03 9.46 4.50
N LEU A 670 8.12 8.78 3.35
CA LEU A 670 7.76 7.38 3.14
C LEU A 670 8.95 6.57 2.60
N PRO A 671 9.01 5.25 2.87
CA PRO A 671 8.07 4.49 3.72
C PRO A 671 8.38 4.69 5.22
N ASP A 672 7.68 3.97 6.09
CA ASP A 672 8.06 3.86 7.50
C ASP A 672 9.00 2.66 7.74
N VAL A 673 8.72 1.53 7.09
CA VAL A 673 9.44 0.23 7.12
C VAL A 673 9.41 -0.42 5.74
N SER A 674 10.16 -1.49 5.51
CA SER A 674 10.11 -2.26 4.24
C SER A 674 10.23 -3.77 4.41
N MET A 675 9.81 -4.54 3.40
CA MET A 675 10.08 -5.98 3.26
C MET A 675 10.23 -6.35 1.77
N ASP A 676 10.58 -7.61 1.49
CA ASP A 676 10.73 -8.16 0.13
C ASP A 676 9.52 -7.82 -0.76
N ALA A 677 9.81 -7.21 -1.91
CA ALA A 677 8.82 -6.66 -2.85
C ALA A 677 9.27 -6.78 -4.32
N ASP A 678 10.53 -7.06 -4.59
CA ASP A 678 11.04 -7.25 -5.94
C ASP A 678 10.50 -8.55 -6.56
N LEU A 679 10.06 -8.50 -7.82
CA LEU A 679 9.55 -9.68 -8.54
C LEU A 679 10.63 -10.75 -8.78
N TYR A 680 11.88 -10.32 -8.90
CA TYR A 680 13.02 -11.18 -9.17
C TYR A 680 13.54 -11.86 -7.90
N THR A 681 13.14 -11.40 -6.72
CA THR A 681 13.39 -12.05 -5.42
C THR A 681 12.16 -12.60 -4.71
N GLY A 682 10.94 -12.14 -5.04
CA GLY A 682 9.71 -12.26 -4.25
C GLY A 682 9.17 -13.67 -4.00
N MET A 683 7.94 -13.77 -3.49
CA MET A 683 7.38 -15.03 -2.98
C MET A 683 6.84 -15.93 -4.12
N ASP A 684 7.03 -17.25 -3.99
CA ASP A 684 6.36 -18.27 -4.80
C ASP A 684 4.88 -18.33 -4.35
N VAL A 685 3.91 -17.96 -5.21
CA VAL A 685 2.46 -17.81 -4.93
C VAL A 685 1.64 -18.80 -5.77
N GLY A 686 0.63 -19.46 -5.18
CA GLY A 686 -0.12 -20.54 -5.83
C GLY A 686 -1.61 -20.23 -6.03
N MET A 687 -2.08 -20.14 -7.27
CA MET A 687 -3.48 -19.77 -7.55
C MET A 687 -4.13 -20.58 -8.68
N THR A 688 -5.46 -20.75 -8.62
CA THR A 688 -6.23 -21.36 -9.74
C THR A 688 -6.63 -20.30 -10.76
N VAL A 689 -5.76 -20.07 -11.76
CA VAL A 689 -5.99 -19.12 -12.86
C VAL A 689 -7.07 -19.65 -13.83
N GLY A 690 -7.95 -18.76 -14.31
CA GLY A 690 -9.04 -19.11 -15.24
C GLY A 690 -9.82 -17.88 -15.71
N ASN A 691 -10.88 -18.09 -16.51
CA ASN A 691 -11.70 -16.98 -16.99
C ASN A 691 -12.78 -16.62 -15.96
N ALA A 692 -12.86 -15.35 -15.55
CA ALA A 692 -14.01 -14.89 -14.78
C ALA A 692 -15.27 -14.79 -15.66
N VAL A 693 -16.39 -15.32 -15.16
CA VAL A 693 -17.71 -15.16 -15.77
C VAL A 693 -18.67 -14.51 -14.79
N ALA A 694 -19.34 -13.45 -15.24
CA ALA A 694 -20.44 -12.83 -14.51
C ALA A 694 -21.69 -13.74 -14.59
N ARG A 695 -22.34 -13.97 -13.45
CA ARG A 695 -23.59 -14.71 -13.32
C ARG A 695 -24.64 -13.78 -12.70
N PRO A 696 -25.84 -13.64 -13.30
CA PRO A 696 -26.90 -12.82 -12.70
C PRO A 696 -27.30 -13.33 -11.31
N SER A 697 -27.40 -12.42 -10.34
CA SER A 697 -27.98 -12.69 -9.02
C SER A 697 -29.51 -12.53 -9.05
N ALA A 698 -30.21 -13.22 -8.16
CA ALA A 698 -31.67 -13.12 -8.03
C ALA A 698 -32.13 -11.69 -7.66
N ASP A 699 -31.28 -10.94 -6.97
CA ASP A 699 -31.56 -9.59 -6.47
C ASP A 699 -31.19 -8.47 -7.48
N GLY A 700 -30.76 -8.84 -8.70
CA GLY A 700 -30.53 -7.91 -9.82
C GLY A 700 -29.08 -7.47 -10.05
N GLY A 701 -28.15 -7.80 -9.13
CA GLY A 701 -26.71 -7.64 -9.36
C GLY A 701 -26.06 -8.83 -10.07
N VAL A 702 -24.73 -8.92 -10.01
CA VAL A 702 -23.95 -10.07 -10.53
C VAL A 702 -23.07 -10.70 -9.45
N THR A 703 -22.78 -12.00 -9.59
CA THR A 703 -21.67 -12.67 -8.91
C THR A 703 -20.64 -13.12 -9.94
N TYR A 704 -19.37 -13.16 -9.55
CA TYR A 704 -18.30 -13.66 -10.43
C TYR A 704 -17.92 -15.08 -10.02
N ALA A 705 -17.65 -15.92 -11.02
CA ALA A 705 -17.19 -17.29 -10.82
C ALA A 705 -16.11 -17.63 -11.83
N LEU A 706 -15.26 -18.59 -11.49
CA LEU A 706 -14.24 -19.11 -12.39
C LEU A 706 -14.87 -20.05 -13.45
N ALA A 707 -14.40 -19.98 -14.70
CA ALA A 707 -14.84 -20.82 -15.81
C ALA A 707 -13.63 -21.34 -16.62
N GLY A 708 -13.39 -22.64 -16.51
CA GLY A 708 -12.05 -23.20 -16.73
C GLY A 708 -11.13 -22.79 -15.58
N GLY A 709 -10.23 -23.68 -15.17
CA GLY A 709 -9.30 -23.41 -14.08
C GLY A 709 -8.08 -24.31 -14.22
N SER A 710 -6.90 -23.71 -14.17
CA SER A 710 -5.62 -24.39 -14.11
C SER A 710 -4.83 -23.76 -12.97
N TRP A 711 -4.35 -24.60 -12.06
CA TRP A 711 -3.38 -24.18 -11.06
C TRP A 711 -2.15 -23.60 -11.75
N LYS A 712 -1.59 -22.55 -11.15
CA LYS A 712 -0.28 -22.05 -11.48
C LYS A 712 0.44 -21.57 -10.22
N ASP A 713 1.73 -21.86 -10.18
CA ASP A 713 2.70 -21.33 -9.22
C ASP A 713 3.48 -20.21 -9.93
N GLU A 714 3.56 -19.02 -9.33
CA GLU A 714 4.20 -17.83 -9.92
C GLU A 714 5.07 -17.12 -8.86
N PRO A 715 6.31 -16.68 -9.19
CA PRO A 715 7.01 -15.70 -8.37
C PRO A 715 6.32 -14.34 -8.48
N VAL A 716 5.91 -13.77 -7.35
CA VAL A 716 5.16 -12.52 -7.27
C VAL A 716 5.87 -11.51 -6.37
N GLY A 717 6.00 -10.28 -6.88
CA GLY A 717 6.41 -9.09 -6.13
C GLY A 717 5.35 -7.97 -6.15
N GLY A 718 5.79 -6.77 -5.79
CA GLY A 718 5.01 -5.58 -5.45
C GLY A 718 5.18 -5.21 -3.98
N THR A 719 4.94 -3.95 -3.60
CA THR A 719 4.74 -3.59 -2.18
C THR A 719 3.48 -4.25 -1.60
N SER A 720 2.62 -4.79 -2.48
CA SER A 720 1.59 -5.79 -2.15
C SER A 720 2.12 -7.10 -1.54
N LEU A 721 3.39 -7.47 -1.73
CA LEU A 721 4.02 -8.56 -0.99
C LEU A 721 4.51 -8.06 0.38
N ALA A 722 5.20 -6.93 0.40
CA ALA A 722 5.81 -6.39 1.62
C ALA A 722 4.79 -6.07 2.72
N CYS A 723 3.62 -5.50 2.38
CA CYS A 723 2.58 -5.13 3.33
C CYS A 723 1.98 -6.31 4.14
N PRO A 724 1.54 -7.42 3.51
CA PRO A 724 1.09 -8.62 4.23
C PRO A 724 2.23 -9.38 4.91
N LEU A 725 3.45 -9.42 4.33
CA LEU A 725 4.62 -9.98 5.04
C LEU A 725 4.90 -9.22 6.35
N PHE A 726 4.86 -7.88 6.30
CA PHE A 726 5.06 -7.03 7.48
C PHE A 726 3.93 -7.20 8.49
N SER A 727 2.67 -7.24 8.04
CA SER A 727 1.51 -7.49 8.91
C SER A 727 1.60 -8.86 9.59
N GLY A 728 2.15 -9.87 8.91
CA GLY A 728 2.47 -11.16 9.51
C GLY A 728 3.61 -11.09 10.54
N MET A 729 4.69 -10.36 10.26
CA MET A 729 5.77 -10.09 11.23
C MET A 729 5.28 -9.32 12.46
N GLU A 730 4.39 -8.35 12.28
CA GLU A 730 3.73 -7.63 13.37
C GLU A 730 2.87 -8.58 14.23
N ALA A 731 2.15 -9.52 13.63
CA ALA A 731 1.43 -10.55 14.39
C ALA A 731 2.37 -11.48 15.20
N LEU A 732 3.61 -11.69 14.76
CA LEU A 732 4.61 -12.37 15.59
C LEU A 732 5.03 -11.53 16.79
N ALA A 733 5.20 -10.21 16.61
CA ALA A 733 5.50 -9.27 17.68
C ALA A 733 4.33 -9.16 18.70
N VAL A 734 3.08 -9.12 18.22
CA VAL A 734 1.87 -9.14 19.07
C VAL A 734 1.75 -10.44 19.86
N GLN A 735 1.98 -11.60 19.24
CA GLN A 735 2.03 -12.89 19.97
C GLN A 735 3.12 -12.90 21.05
N SER A 736 4.27 -12.32 20.74
CA SER A 736 5.46 -12.28 21.60
C SER A 736 5.28 -11.37 22.83
N GLY A 737 4.75 -10.16 22.62
CA GLY A 737 4.45 -9.19 23.68
C GLY A 737 3.17 -9.50 24.48
N GLY A 738 2.19 -10.17 23.87
CA GLY A 738 0.93 -10.55 24.51
C GLY A 738 -0.16 -9.46 24.51
N SER A 739 0.05 -8.36 23.79
CA SER A 739 -0.96 -7.33 23.49
C SER A 739 -0.81 -6.84 22.05
N PRO A 740 -1.88 -6.33 21.41
CA PRO A 740 -1.76 -5.55 20.18
C PRO A 740 -0.76 -4.40 20.34
N LEU A 741 -0.14 -3.97 19.24
CA LEU A 741 0.71 -2.77 19.24
C LEU A 741 -0.12 -1.49 19.09
N GLY A 742 -1.34 -1.59 18.55
CA GLY A 742 -2.09 -0.43 18.09
C GLY A 742 -1.33 0.33 17.02
N PHE A 743 -1.40 1.66 17.04
CA PHE A 743 -0.65 2.51 16.13
C PHE A 743 0.87 2.36 16.32
N ALA A 744 1.51 1.59 15.44
CA ALA A 744 2.86 1.08 15.66
C ALA A 744 3.99 2.09 15.40
N ASN A 745 3.79 3.11 14.55
CA ASN A 745 4.87 4.01 14.11
C ASN A 745 5.73 4.59 15.25
N PRO A 746 5.20 5.09 16.39
CA PRO A 746 6.04 5.63 17.46
C PRO A 746 6.94 4.58 18.14
N VAL A 747 6.58 3.30 18.12
CA VAL A 747 7.38 2.20 18.67
C VAL A 747 8.29 1.52 17.63
N LEU A 748 7.95 1.61 16.34
CA LEU A 748 8.84 1.28 15.22
C LEU A 748 10.03 2.26 15.18
N TYR A 749 9.76 3.56 15.12
CA TYR A 749 10.82 4.59 15.06
C TYR A 749 11.68 4.67 16.31
N LYS A 750 11.15 4.27 17.48
CA LYS A 750 11.95 4.11 18.71
C LYS A 750 13.01 2.99 18.61
N GLN A 751 12.82 2.03 17.72
CA GLN A 751 13.74 0.93 17.44
C GLN A 751 14.66 1.20 16.24
N TYR A 752 14.62 2.40 15.64
CA TYR A 752 15.54 2.82 14.59
C TYR A 752 17.02 2.65 15.01
N ASN A 753 17.87 2.21 14.08
CA ASN A 753 19.30 1.95 14.30
C ASN A 753 19.57 1.01 15.50
N SER A 754 18.72 -0.02 15.64
CA SER A 754 18.88 -1.12 16.58
C SER A 754 18.81 -2.47 15.84
N SER A 755 19.18 -3.56 16.51
CA SER A 755 19.11 -4.90 15.91
C SER A 755 17.70 -5.41 15.59
N SER A 756 16.64 -4.64 15.93
CA SER A 756 15.27 -4.94 15.52
C SER A 756 15.05 -4.79 14.02
N PHE A 757 15.87 -3.99 13.33
CA PHE A 757 15.76 -3.77 11.89
C PHE A 757 17.08 -4.04 11.17
N HIS A 758 16.99 -4.51 9.93
CA HIS A 758 18.10 -4.54 8.98
C HIS A 758 18.18 -3.18 8.27
N ASP A 759 19.28 -2.46 8.49
CA ASP A 759 19.67 -1.26 7.75
C ASP A 759 19.92 -1.67 6.28
N VAL A 760 19.02 -1.30 5.37
CA VAL A 760 19.03 -1.74 3.97
C VAL A 760 20.01 -0.86 3.19
N MET A 761 20.83 -1.43 2.31
CA MET A 761 22.01 -0.74 1.77
C MET A 761 22.12 -0.86 0.24
N PRO A 762 22.35 0.26 -0.48
CA PRO A 762 22.29 0.31 -1.95
C PRO A 762 23.26 -0.62 -2.68
N ASN A 763 24.37 -0.96 -2.03
CA ASN A 763 25.44 -1.79 -2.59
C ASN A 763 25.91 -2.74 -1.46
N PRO A 764 25.23 -3.89 -1.25
CA PRO A 764 25.42 -4.69 -0.05
C PRO A 764 26.85 -5.20 0.13
N ALA A 765 27.35 -5.13 1.36
CA ALA A 765 28.71 -5.60 1.70
C ALA A 765 28.91 -7.10 1.44
N ALA A 766 27.85 -7.91 1.51
CA ALA A 766 27.86 -9.33 1.17
C ALA A 766 28.06 -9.61 -0.35
N LEU A 767 27.88 -8.59 -1.20
CA LEU A 767 28.22 -8.60 -2.62
C LEU A 767 29.54 -7.85 -2.91
N GLY A 768 30.32 -7.53 -1.87
CA GLY A 768 31.59 -6.80 -2.01
C GLY A 768 31.44 -5.29 -2.18
N GLY A 769 30.24 -4.73 -1.97
CA GLY A 769 29.94 -3.34 -2.31
C GLY A 769 29.57 -3.16 -3.78
N HIS A 770 28.85 -4.13 -4.34
CA HIS A 770 28.30 -4.10 -5.70
C HIS A 770 26.76 -4.20 -5.66
N GLU A 771 26.14 -3.52 -6.61
CA GLU A 771 24.73 -3.55 -6.98
C GLU A 771 24.30 -4.96 -7.45
N PRO A 772 23.22 -5.57 -6.90
CA PRO A 772 22.74 -6.89 -7.32
C PRO A 772 22.32 -6.93 -8.80
N SER A 773 22.48 -8.07 -9.47
CA SER A 773 21.96 -8.25 -10.82
C SER A 773 21.49 -9.66 -11.18
N PHE A 774 20.46 -9.70 -12.03
CA PHE A 774 19.94 -10.92 -12.64
C PHE A 774 20.05 -10.84 -14.15
N ALA A 775 20.29 -11.97 -14.82
CA ALA A 775 20.25 -12.03 -16.28
C ALA A 775 19.51 -13.29 -16.78
N PHE A 776 18.70 -13.12 -17.82
CA PHE A 776 17.90 -14.18 -18.41
C PHE A 776 17.53 -13.89 -19.88
N ASP A 777 17.26 -14.96 -20.63
CA ASP A 777 16.71 -14.87 -21.99
C ASP A 777 15.20 -14.62 -21.97
N THR A 778 14.73 -13.68 -22.78
CA THR A 778 13.31 -13.45 -23.07
C THR A 778 12.99 -13.76 -24.54
N ASN A 779 11.70 -13.75 -24.89
CA ASN A 779 11.25 -13.84 -26.28
C ASN A 779 11.74 -12.68 -27.19
N GLN A 780 12.31 -11.60 -26.63
CA GLN A 780 12.89 -10.48 -27.38
C GLN A 780 14.44 -10.49 -27.36
N GLY A 781 15.06 -11.42 -26.64
CA GLY A 781 16.51 -11.50 -26.40
C GLY A 781 16.87 -11.48 -24.91
N PRO A 782 18.16 -11.58 -24.56
CA PRO A 782 18.61 -11.52 -23.17
C PRO A 782 18.43 -10.12 -22.57
N ILE A 783 18.10 -10.08 -21.28
CA ILE A 783 18.00 -8.86 -20.46
C ILE A 783 18.86 -9.05 -19.22
N LEU A 784 19.51 -7.96 -18.78
CA LEU A 784 20.07 -7.81 -17.44
C LEU A 784 19.16 -6.88 -16.64
N VAL A 785 18.66 -7.36 -15.51
CA VAL A 785 18.05 -6.50 -14.49
C VAL A 785 19.13 -6.09 -13.51
N ARG A 786 19.13 -4.82 -13.12
CA ARG A 786 19.92 -4.27 -12.02
C ARG A 786 18.97 -3.67 -10.99
N GLU A 787 19.17 -4.03 -9.73
CA GLU A 787 18.36 -3.53 -8.61
C GLU A 787 18.88 -2.18 -8.09
N ASP A 788 18.25 -1.64 -7.04
CA ASP A 788 18.54 -0.31 -6.44
C ASP A 788 18.27 0.92 -7.34
N GLN A 789 17.73 0.70 -8.55
CA GLN A 789 17.49 1.73 -9.56
C GLN A 789 16.04 2.26 -9.57
N ASN A 790 15.70 2.94 -8.49
CA ASN A 790 14.47 3.73 -8.38
C ASN A 790 14.61 5.11 -9.07
N THR A 791 13.54 5.91 -9.09
CA THR A 791 13.42 7.18 -9.81
C THR A 791 14.25 8.31 -9.18
N SER A 792 13.62 9.28 -8.50
CA SER A 792 14.33 10.27 -7.70
C SER A 792 14.84 9.67 -6.40
N LEU A 793 14.04 8.79 -5.77
CA LEU A 793 14.25 8.08 -4.50
C LEU A 793 15.57 7.28 -4.47
N LYS A 794 16.24 7.17 -3.32
CA LYS A 794 17.56 6.52 -3.18
C LYS A 794 17.71 5.76 -1.85
N THR A 795 18.14 4.50 -1.92
CA THR A 795 18.55 3.73 -0.74
C THR A 795 19.81 4.34 -0.13
N THR A 796 19.87 4.53 1.19
CA THR A 796 21.05 5.10 1.89
C THR A 796 21.30 4.42 3.23
N GLN A 797 22.33 4.85 3.98
CA GLN A 797 22.57 4.31 5.33
C GLN A 797 21.67 5.02 6.35
N GLY A 798 20.90 4.26 7.13
CA GLY A 798 19.89 4.77 8.03
C GLY A 798 18.59 5.08 7.29
N PHE A 799 17.80 6.02 7.80
CA PHE A 799 16.50 6.30 7.20
C PHE A 799 16.61 6.87 5.78
N ASP A 800 15.96 6.20 4.82
CA ASP A 800 15.89 6.61 3.41
C ASP A 800 14.46 6.58 2.83
N ASP A 801 14.32 7.06 1.59
CA ASP A 801 13.03 7.24 0.93
C ASP A 801 12.61 6.09 -0.03
N ILE A 802 13.17 4.89 0.16
CA ILE A 802 12.72 3.62 -0.47
C ILE A 802 12.38 2.56 0.59
N THR A 803 13.11 2.55 1.71
CA THR A 803 13.10 1.46 2.72
C THR A 803 12.77 1.92 4.14
N GLY A 804 12.79 3.23 4.41
CA GLY A 804 12.36 3.79 5.70
C GLY A 804 13.36 3.45 6.81
N ILE A 805 12.93 2.89 7.94
CA ILE A 805 13.85 2.38 8.97
C ILE A 805 14.44 0.99 8.64
N GLY A 806 14.14 0.44 7.46
CA GLY A 806 14.57 -0.89 7.00
C GLY A 806 13.59 -2.02 7.33
N SER A 807 14.08 -3.27 7.23
CA SER A 807 13.22 -4.47 7.35
C SER A 807 13.27 -5.14 8.73
N PRO A 808 12.17 -5.73 9.22
CA PRO A 808 12.10 -6.30 10.57
C PRO A 808 12.92 -7.60 10.70
N ALA A 809 13.78 -7.65 11.71
CA ALA A 809 14.62 -8.80 12.04
C ALA A 809 14.02 -9.64 13.18
N GLN A 810 14.68 -10.75 13.57
CA GLN A 810 14.30 -11.57 14.73
C GLN A 810 14.09 -10.74 16.00
N ALA A 811 14.94 -9.72 16.23
CA ALA A 811 14.89 -8.97 17.48
C ALA A 811 13.61 -8.13 17.61
N PHE A 812 13.05 -7.59 16.52
CA PHE A 812 11.75 -6.89 16.51
C PHE A 812 10.65 -7.76 17.10
N ILE A 813 10.57 -9.02 16.67
CA ILE A 813 9.59 -10.00 17.19
C ILE A 813 9.76 -10.17 18.71
N THR A 814 11.00 -10.34 19.18
CA THR A 814 11.26 -10.59 20.61
C THR A 814 11.17 -9.34 21.49
N TRP A 815 11.36 -8.14 20.93
CA TRP A 815 11.57 -6.91 21.69
C TRP A 815 10.40 -6.56 22.61
N PHE A 816 9.16 -6.67 22.12
CA PHE A 816 7.93 -6.31 22.86
C PHE A 816 7.68 -7.16 24.11
N LYS A 817 8.22 -8.38 24.14
CA LYS A 817 8.15 -9.27 25.31
C LYS A 817 8.99 -8.76 26.48
N ASP A 818 10.17 -8.23 26.17
CA ASP A 818 11.13 -7.72 27.16
C ASP A 818 10.86 -6.24 27.50
N HIS A 819 10.19 -5.50 26.59
CA HIS A 819 9.82 -4.09 26.73
C HIS A 819 8.28 -3.90 26.59
N PRO A 820 7.43 -4.45 27.49
CA PRO A 820 5.97 -4.47 27.34
C PRO A 820 5.28 -3.10 27.54
N ASN A 821 6.01 -2.10 28.03
CA ASN A 821 5.61 -0.68 28.03
C ASN A 821 6.34 0.12 26.92
N GLY A 822 6.98 -0.58 26.00
CA GLY A 822 7.82 -0.08 24.93
C GLY A 822 9.01 0.78 25.41
N GLN A 823 9.53 0.59 26.63
CA GLN A 823 10.69 1.32 27.16
C GLN A 823 11.87 0.41 27.49
#